data_AF-A0A8B4I964-F1
#
_entry.id   AF-A0A8B4I964-F1
#
_cell.length_a   1.000
_cell.length_b   1.000
_cell.length_c   1.000
_cell.angle_alpha   90.00
_cell.angle_beta   90.00
_cell.angle_gamma   90.00
#
_symmetry.space_group_name_H-M   'P 1'
#
loop_
_entity.id
_entity.type
_entity.pdbx_description
1 polymer ?
#
loop_
_entity_poly.entity_id
_entity_poly.type
_entity_poly.pdbx_seq_one_letter_code
_entity_poly.pdbx_strand_id
1 'polypeptide(L)'
;MSNISPAPQARTFTPAALPFSPAPVANPAIDTAVRTKRSPAPQTPDTQTPAWTLQPLVAPTAEASSRADRVLQTSLGGSALRGAADKKVQVPRDATIFPLYDAYRSALNTPEIQAWLLSKGFALSTLVVKQGSISGSITRDGVSSVQTFTTDDASGWRQVSARLRAAVQGLDPDGQGVPYVSDDSDSFSRNMLLRWYGVQPPTGEGDVKRVQHALSTTDWSTLPPSRKAELEGRVQTARSAIGALDERAHLANVLTQHLADKSDDEAVALAGLEVQVSSASALARNANGKVLLDDALRSHGQVLPKTAGELRNAIRWLTAALPPPPAQGNYSHLLATTWAPGLLSAADKRVLAELSNDDEEEDEGESSGLNLLRLFGVDGILERNTPEALRTQADHFLDRVFRDPVALFWGDLLARDRSFLGASGTSQLSDTERAQWVIAAIKLQFDPDAPGRAGTVAGYDLYQPGNSGRSLAEVRADVETHLKQNKLLDPKAAPLVAHLLLASAAPEFLVPGTPATLRIGSTQWADLRLSVMFAERLGGAGCSRAMPYEEIMALSRLDARTPEEAAVLDNYGVDVVLDWALMRGLYARPADGRYTPQHYQRAIQAFDAERKQKVEALTLFNAAMPTREDLAITNLQKVFADLSVKQLKALRVCIADPNERRNLKTSEPRTRSLVETYMSGDLKRDRWMLLAPGEQPPQPARKNHRMRLSRCWVPPSKPLWIKTSRR
;
A
#
# COMPACT_ATOMS: atom_id res chain seq x y z
N MET A 1 7.71 -11.26 -38.60
CA MET A 1 9.03 -11.10 -37.94
C MET A 1 9.07 -9.72 -37.32
N SER A 2 8.61 -9.62 -36.07
CA SER A 2 8.78 -8.44 -35.23
C SER A 2 9.15 -8.98 -33.85
N ASN A 3 10.41 -8.80 -33.50
CA ASN A 3 11.03 -9.32 -32.29
C ASN A 3 10.48 -8.55 -31.08
N ILE A 4 10.05 -9.27 -30.04
CA ILE A 4 10.03 -8.71 -28.69
C ILE A 4 11.50 -8.67 -28.25
N SER A 5 12.20 -7.60 -28.61
CA SER A 5 13.46 -7.27 -27.96
C SER A 5 13.15 -6.67 -26.59
N PRO A 6 13.79 -7.14 -25.51
CA PRO A 6 13.77 -6.44 -24.23
C PRO A 6 14.76 -5.27 -24.35
N ALA A 7 14.33 -4.19 -24.99
CA ALA A 7 15.01 -2.91 -24.91
C ALA A 7 14.01 -1.93 -24.29
N PRO A 8 14.35 -1.26 -23.17
CA PRO A 8 13.46 -0.28 -22.56
C PRO A 8 13.51 1.00 -23.38
N GLN A 9 12.92 1.00 -24.58
CA GLN A 9 12.47 2.24 -25.18
C GLN A 9 11.15 2.61 -24.50
N ALA A 10 11.27 3.05 -23.24
CA ALA A 10 10.20 3.77 -22.59
C ALA A 10 10.00 5.06 -23.41
N ARG A 11 8.98 5.07 -24.27
CA ARG A 11 8.23 6.32 -24.42
C ARG A 11 7.76 6.62 -23.00
N THR A 12 8.35 7.64 -22.40
CA THR A 12 8.08 8.09 -21.04
C THR A 12 6.68 8.68 -20.97
N PHE A 13 5.68 7.82 -21.03
CA PHE A 13 4.46 8.07 -20.31
C PHE A 13 4.74 7.71 -18.86
N THR A 14 5.13 8.72 -18.08
CA THR A 14 5.19 8.58 -16.62
C THR A 14 3.73 8.69 -16.15
N PRO A 15 3.07 7.60 -15.71
CA PRO A 15 1.76 7.74 -15.08
C PRO A 15 1.90 8.75 -13.94
N ALA A 16 0.89 9.61 -13.75
CA ALA A 16 0.92 10.58 -12.66
C ALA A 16 1.20 9.84 -11.35
N ALA A 17 2.37 10.09 -10.76
CA ALA A 17 2.79 9.45 -9.52
C ALA A 17 1.74 9.74 -8.44
N LEU A 18 1.38 8.72 -7.66
CA LEU A 18 0.47 8.95 -6.54
C LEU A 18 1.23 9.74 -5.47
N PRO A 19 0.74 10.92 -5.04
CA PRO A 19 1.31 11.58 -3.88
C PRO A 19 1.09 10.71 -2.64
N PHE A 20 2.01 10.75 -1.68
CA PHE A 20 1.93 9.93 -0.47
C PHE A 20 0.72 10.32 0.38
N SER A 21 -0.29 9.46 0.52
CA SER A 21 -1.55 9.78 1.19
C SER A 21 -1.71 9.04 2.53
N PRO A 22 -2.50 9.55 3.50
CA PRO A 22 -3.10 8.73 4.55
C PRO A 22 -4.22 7.84 3.98
N ALA A 23 -4.39 6.64 4.53
CA ALA A 23 -5.63 5.87 4.41
C ALA A 23 -6.64 6.33 5.49
N PRO A 24 -7.96 6.26 5.24
CA PRO A 24 -8.95 6.42 6.30
C PRO A 24 -8.87 5.26 7.31
N VAL A 25 -9.13 5.57 8.58
CA VAL A 25 -9.13 4.58 9.67
C VAL A 25 -10.31 3.62 9.49
N ALA A 26 -10.07 2.46 8.90
CA ALA A 26 -10.96 1.31 9.03
C ALA A 26 -10.51 0.51 10.26
N ASN A 27 -11.34 0.48 11.31
CA ASN A 27 -11.13 -0.42 12.43
C ASN A 27 -11.17 -1.87 11.92
N PRO A 28 -10.16 -2.71 12.14
CA PRO A 28 -10.28 -4.14 11.88
C PRO A 28 -11.23 -4.73 12.92
N ALA A 29 -12.34 -5.30 12.47
CA ALA A 29 -13.20 -6.12 13.31
C ALA A 29 -12.43 -7.39 13.70
N ILE A 30 -11.99 -7.46 14.96
CA ILE A 30 -11.55 -8.71 15.58
C ILE A 30 -12.77 -9.31 16.28
N ASP A 31 -13.21 -10.44 15.77
CA ASP A 31 -14.20 -11.29 16.40
C ASP A 31 -13.56 -12.02 17.58
N THR A 32 -14.05 -11.80 18.81
CA THR A 32 -13.96 -12.76 19.93
C THR A 32 -14.87 -12.37 21.09
N ALA A 33 -15.89 -13.20 21.32
CA ALA A 33 -16.52 -13.56 22.60
C ALA A 33 -16.94 -12.46 23.61
N VAL A 34 -18.24 -12.17 23.59
CA VAL A 34 -19.19 -11.80 24.66
C VAL A 34 -18.63 -11.63 26.09
N ARG A 35 -18.66 -10.37 26.59
CA ARG A 35 -19.04 -10.07 27.99
C ARG A 35 -19.71 -8.69 28.09
N THR A 36 -21.00 -8.70 28.41
CA THR A 36 -21.91 -7.55 28.46
C THR A 36 -21.59 -6.61 29.63
N LYS A 37 -21.39 -5.31 29.35
CA LYS A 37 -21.64 -4.22 30.33
C LYS A 37 -21.88 -2.87 29.62
N ARG A 38 -23.15 -2.42 29.72
CA ARG A 38 -23.77 -1.08 29.52
C ARG A 38 -23.23 -0.15 28.41
N SER A 39 -24.04 -0.02 27.36
CA SER A 39 -24.00 1.03 26.33
C SER A 39 -24.21 2.44 26.90
N PRO A 40 -23.45 3.45 26.46
CA PRO A 40 -23.93 4.81 26.28
C PRO A 40 -24.69 4.92 24.95
N ALA A 41 -25.61 5.89 24.87
CA ALA A 41 -26.52 6.15 23.76
C ALA A 41 -25.79 6.36 22.41
N PRO A 42 -26.46 6.07 21.27
CA PRO A 42 -25.87 6.25 19.94
C PRO A 42 -25.59 7.74 19.68
N GLN A 43 -24.31 8.09 19.58
CA GLN A 43 -23.89 9.33 18.93
C GLN A 43 -24.09 9.13 17.43
N THR A 44 -24.95 9.97 16.85
CA THR A 44 -25.01 10.18 15.41
C THR A 44 -23.61 10.45 14.86
N PRO A 45 -23.20 9.84 13.72
CA PRO A 45 -21.93 10.17 13.11
C PRO A 45 -21.99 11.62 12.62
N ASP A 46 -21.24 12.50 13.27
CA ASP A 46 -20.96 13.83 12.74
C ASP A 46 -20.22 13.64 11.42
N THR A 47 -20.89 14.00 10.32
CA THR A 47 -20.32 14.10 8.99
C THR A 47 -19.30 15.26 8.98
N GLN A 48 -18.11 15.03 9.52
CA GLN A 48 -17.02 15.99 9.41
C GLN A 48 -16.54 16.02 7.95
N THR A 49 -16.93 17.06 7.22
CA THR A 49 -16.26 17.48 5.99
C THR A 49 -14.76 17.55 6.29
N PRO A 50 -13.86 16.95 5.48
CA PRO A 50 -12.44 17.04 5.76
C PRO A 50 -12.03 18.52 5.83
N ALA A 51 -11.49 18.92 6.97
CA ALA A 51 -10.98 20.27 7.15
C ALA A 51 -9.74 20.43 6.25
N TRP A 52 -9.74 21.47 5.40
CA TRP A 52 -8.56 21.83 4.61
C TRP A 52 -7.41 22.16 5.56
N THR A 53 -6.26 21.51 5.34
CA THR A 53 -5.05 21.74 6.16
C THR A 53 -4.53 23.14 5.96
N LEU A 54 -4.59 23.63 4.71
CA LEU A 54 -4.15 24.97 4.36
C LEU A 54 -5.33 25.93 4.38
N GLN A 55 -5.15 27.06 5.07
CA GLN A 55 -6.05 28.19 4.95
C GLN A 55 -5.69 29.04 3.71
N PRO A 56 -6.67 29.70 3.08
CA PRO A 56 -6.40 30.66 2.02
C PRO A 56 -5.47 31.77 2.50
N LEU A 57 -4.42 32.05 1.72
CA LEU A 57 -3.51 33.17 1.96
C LEU A 57 -3.62 34.17 0.81
N VAL A 58 -3.58 35.46 1.14
CA VAL A 58 -3.45 36.52 0.14
C VAL A 58 -1.98 36.58 -0.27
N ALA A 59 -1.70 36.44 -1.56
CA ALA A 59 -0.34 36.57 -2.06
C ALA A 59 0.15 38.02 -1.88
N PRO A 60 1.29 38.25 -1.19
CA PRO A 60 1.85 39.59 -1.07
C PRO A 60 2.36 40.08 -2.43
N THR A 61 2.45 41.40 -2.61
CA THR A 61 3.18 41.94 -3.78
C THR A 61 4.67 41.61 -3.67
N ALA A 62 5.37 41.62 -4.80
CA ALA A 62 6.81 41.37 -4.81
C ALA A 62 7.58 42.36 -3.91
N GLU A 63 7.15 43.63 -3.85
CA GLU A 63 7.76 44.63 -2.98
C GLU A 63 7.46 44.38 -1.50
N ALA A 64 6.24 43.95 -1.16
CA ALA A 64 5.86 43.62 0.21
C ALA A 64 6.67 42.41 0.71
N SER A 65 6.81 41.36 -0.12
CA SER A 65 7.63 40.19 0.19
C SER A 65 9.11 40.54 0.38
N SER A 66 9.69 41.32 -0.53
CA SER A 66 11.08 41.78 -0.40
C SER A 66 11.30 42.62 0.87
N ARG A 67 10.35 43.49 1.24
CA ARG A 67 10.43 44.28 2.47
C ARG A 67 10.35 43.40 3.71
N ALA A 68 9.46 42.42 3.71
CA ALA A 68 9.28 41.49 4.81
C ALA A 68 10.49 40.56 4.99
N ASP A 69 11.13 40.11 3.90
CA ASP A 69 12.38 39.36 3.95
C ASP A 69 13.51 40.18 4.60
N ARG A 70 13.59 41.48 4.32
CA ARG A 70 14.55 42.38 4.98
C ARG A 70 14.27 42.56 6.48
N VAL A 71 12.99 42.65 6.87
CA VAL A 71 12.59 42.71 8.29
C VAL A 71 12.98 41.43 9.01
N LEU A 72 12.76 40.28 8.39
CA LEU A 72 13.17 38.98 8.91
C LEU A 72 14.70 38.90 9.05
N GLN A 73 15.45 39.29 8.02
CA GLN A 73 16.91 39.34 8.03
C GLN A 73 17.46 40.20 9.18
N THR A 74 16.87 41.39 9.37
CA THR A 74 17.26 42.32 10.44
C THR A 74 16.97 41.71 11.82
N SER A 75 15.83 41.04 11.97
CA SER A 75 15.45 40.36 13.21
C SER A 75 16.39 39.21 13.55
N LEU A 76 16.84 38.44 12.54
CA LEU A 76 17.84 37.39 12.69
C LEU A 76 19.20 37.94 13.11
N GLY A 77 19.63 39.07 12.53
CA GLY A 77 20.89 39.74 12.89
C GLY A 77 20.87 40.42 14.27
N GLY A 78 19.71 40.56 14.90
CA GLY A 78 19.52 41.23 16.19
C GLY A 78 19.78 40.34 17.41
N SER A 79 18.84 40.34 18.37
CA SER A 79 18.99 39.59 19.63
C SER A 79 19.08 38.07 19.44
N ALA A 80 18.53 37.55 18.35
CA ALA A 80 18.55 36.12 18.02
C ALA A 80 19.96 35.58 17.76
N LEU A 81 20.92 36.43 17.35
CA LEU A 81 22.29 36.05 17.00
C LEU A 81 23.31 36.64 17.99
N ARG A 82 22.93 36.76 19.27
CA ARG A 82 23.85 37.13 20.37
C ARG A 82 24.63 35.94 20.95
N GLY A 83 24.24 34.71 20.63
CA GLY A 83 24.89 33.48 21.09
C GLY A 83 24.54 32.29 20.20
N ALA A 84 25.19 31.15 20.43
CA ALA A 84 25.05 29.97 19.56
C ALA A 84 23.72 29.23 19.73
N ALA A 85 23.11 29.30 20.92
CA ALA A 85 21.83 28.64 21.19
C ALA A 85 20.71 29.11 20.24
N ASP A 86 19.90 28.17 19.76
CA ASP A 86 18.77 28.48 18.88
C ASP A 86 17.72 29.35 19.61
N LYS A 87 17.09 30.25 18.87
CA LYS A 87 16.10 31.21 19.39
C LYS A 87 14.89 31.25 18.47
N LYS A 88 13.73 31.57 19.04
CA LYS A 88 12.52 31.83 18.27
C LYS A 88 12.56 33.26 17.71
N VAL A 89 12.24 33.40 16.42
CA VAL A 89 12.22 34.67 15.69
C VAL A 89 10.89 34.78 14.97
N GLN A 90 10.22 35.92 15.11
CA GLN A 90 8.93 36.17 14.47
C GLN A 90 9.07 36.08 12.94
N VAL A 91 8.13 35.40 12.29
CA VAL A 91 8.08 35.26 10.83
C VAL A 91 7.07 36.27 10.28
N PRO A 92 7.51 37.33 9.58
CA PRO A 92 6.59 38.32 9.01
C PRO A 92 5.63 37.66 8.00
N ARG A 93 4.35 38.04 8.01
CA ARG A 93 3.30 37.44 7.16
C ARG A 93 3.59 37.51 5.66
N ASP A 94 4.22 38.59 5.21
CA ASP A 94 4.52 38.80 3.80
C ASP A 94 5.88 38.19 3.39
N ALA A 95 6.68 37.66 4.33
CA ALA A 95 7.99 37.09 4.02
C ALA A 95 7.87 35.89 3.08
N THR A 96 8.85 35.68 2.21
CA THR A 96 8.81 34.63 1.19
C THR A 96 8.66 33.22 1.81
N ILE A 97 9.22 32.99 2.99
CA ILE A 97 9.08 31.72 3.73
C ILE A 97 7.71 31.52 4.40
N PHE A 98 6.96 32.59 4.67
CA PHE A 98 5.77 32.54 5.54
C PHE A 98 4.72 31.51 5.08
N PRO A 99 4.34 31.41 3.79
CA PRO A 99 3.32 30.45 3.38
C PRO A 99 3.72 28.99 3.61
N LEU A 100 5.02 28.70 3.68
CA LEU A 100 5.55 27.37 3.94
C LEU A 100 5.71 27.11 5.45
N TYR A 101 6.13 28.11 6.22
CA TYR A 101 6.06 28.07 7.68
C TYR A 101 4.62 27.80 8.15
N ASP A 102 3.66 28.52 7.59
CA ASP A 102 2.24 28.39 7.88
C ASP A 102 1.70 27.01 7.51
N ALA A 103 2.13 26.45 6.36
CA ALA A 103 1.79 25.10 5.95
C ALA A 103 2.34 24.04 6.92
N TYR A 104 3.60 24.18 7.37
CA TYR A 104 4.19 23.29 8.38
C TYR A 104 3.45 23.37 9.71
N ARG A 105 3.20 24.60 10.20
CA ARG A 105 2.45 24.87 11.43
C ARG A 105 1.05 24.23 11.37
N SER A 106 0.32 24.46 10.29
CA SER A 106 -1.05 23.92 10.13
C SER A 106 -1.06 22.41 10.02
N ALA A 107 -0.14 21.82 9.24
CA ALA A 107 -0.03 20.37 9.10
C ALA A 107 0.38 19.67 10.40
N LEU A 108 1.30 20.24 11.18
CA LEU A 108 1.74 19.68 12.46
C LEU A 108 0.64 19.67 13.52
N ASN A 109 -0.29 20.64 13.44
CA ASN A 109 -1.35 20.84 14.42
C ASN A 109 -2.71 20.29 13.98
N THR A 110 -2.77 19.41 12.95
CA THR A 110 -4.03 18.71 12.64
C THR A 110 -4.41 17.75 13.77
N PRO A 111 -5.72 17.46 13.96
CA PRO A 111 -6.19 16.58 15.02
C PRO A 111 -5.53 15.19 15.01
N GLU A 112 -5.26 14.64 13.83
CA GLU A 112 -4.66 13.31 13.67
C GLU A 112 -3.22 13.27 14.17
N ILE A 113 -2.40 14.28 13.83
CA ILE A 113 -1.02 14.34 14.29
C ILE A 113 -0.97 14.61 15.79
N GLN A 114 -1.79 15.54 16.31
CA GLN A 114 -1.82 15.83 17.74
C GLN A 114 -2.26 14.61 18.56
N ALA A 115 -3.31 13.90 18.13
CA ALA A 115 -3.74 12.66 18.77
C ALA A 115 -2.63 11.59 18.74
N TRP A 116 -1.93 11.45 17.62
CA TRP A 116 -0.82 10.52 17.50
C TRP A 116 0.35 10.89 18.44
N LEU A 117 0.79 12.15 18.45
CA LEU A 117 1.87 12.63 19.34
C LEU A 117 1.54 12.41 20.81
N LEU A 118 0.31 12.71 21.21
CA LEU A 118 -0.20 12.45 22.57
C LEU A 118 -0.19 10.95 22.89
N SER A 119 -0.62 10.10 21.95
CA SER A 119 -0.63 8.64 22.14
C SER A 119 0.78 8.05 22.38
N LYS A 120 1.82 8.68 21.84
CA LYS A 120 3.22 8.25 22.04
C LYS A 120 3.84 8.84 23.32
N GLY A 121 3.29 9.92 23.87
CA GLY A 121 3.79 10.56 25.08
C GLY A 121 5.01 11.46 24.86
N PHE A 122 5.12 12.09 23.69
CA PHE A 122 6.23 13.00 23.39
C PHE A 122 6.15 14.31 24.18
N ALA A 123 7.31 14.76 24.69
CA ALA A 123 7.49 16.14 25.10
C ALA A 123 7.62 17.02 23.84
N LEU A 124 6.55 17.75 23.50
CA LEU A 124 6.43 18.48 22.22
C LEU A 124 7.60 19.45 21.96
N SER A 125 8.13 20.10 22.99
CA SER A 125 9.27 21.03 22.88
C SER A 125 10.58 20.39 22.42
N THR A 126 10.68 19.06 22.49
CA THR A 126 11.87 18.29 22.11
C THR A 126 11.75 17.65 20.72
N LEU A 127 10.61 17.81 20.06
CA LEU A 127 10.35 17.17 18.78
C LEU A 127 11.22 17.75 17.67
N VAL A 128 11.77 16.84 16.87
CA VAL A 128 12.48 17.11 15.63
C VAL A 128 11.85 16.25 14.54
N VAL A 129 11.27 16.91 13.54
CA VAL A 129 10.62 16.26 12.39
C VAL A 129 11.57 16.29 11.20
N LYS A 130 11.83 15.13 10.61
CA LYS A 130 12.58 14.94 9.36
C LYS A 130 11.65 14.38 8.29
N GLN A 131 12.11 14.36 7.04
CA GLN A 131 11.29 13.89 5.92
C GLN A 131 10.73 12.46 6.10
N GLY A 132 11.49 11.56 6.72
CA GLY A 132 11.08 10.16 6.93
C GLY A 132 10.89 9.76 8.40
N SER A 133 11.09 10.67 9.36
CA SER A 133 11.06 10.31 10.78
C SER A 133 10.70 11.47 11.70
N ILE A 134 10.27 11.13 12.90
CA ILE A 134 10.06 12.07 14.00
C ILE A 134 10.80 11.56 15.23
N SER A 135 11.52 12.44 15.90
CA SER A 135 12.24 12.11 17.13
C SER A 135 11.90 13.08 18.24
N GLY A 136 11.95 12.63 19.49
CA GLY A 136 11.74 13.47 20.65
C GLY A 136 11.90 12.70 21.96
N SER A 137 11.92 13.43 23.07
CA SER A 137 11.99 12.84 24.40
C SER A 137 10.62 12.30 24.82
N ILE A 138 10.60 11.05 25.31
CA ILE A 138 9.45 10.40 25.94
C ILE A 138 9.86 10.05 27.37
N THR A 139 9.03 10.39 28.34
CA THR A 139 9.24 10.02 29.75
C THR A 139 8.37 8.80 30.09
N ARG A 140 9.01 7.71 30.51
CA ARG A 140 8.33 6.51 31.03
C ARG A 140 8.94 6.16 32.39
N ASP A 141 8.09 5.97 33.40
CA ASP A 141 8.51 5.62 34.76
C ASP A 141 9.60 6.55 35.34
N GLY A 142 9.53 7.84 35.01
CA GLY A 142 10.48 8.86 35.46
C GLY A 142 11.79 8.92 34.66
N VAL A 143 12.02 8.04 33.69
CA VAL A 143 13.20 8.04 32.82
C VAL A 143 12.85 8.68 31.48
N SER A 144 13.56 9.75 31.12
CA SER A 144 13.44 10.40 29.81
C SER A 144 14.41 9.78 28.83
N SER A 145 13.91 9.33 27.67
CA SER A 145 14.71 8.77 26.58
C SER A 145 14.28 9.37 25.25
N VAL A 146 15.22 9.54 24.32
CA VAL A 146 14.89 9.95 22.95
C VAL A 146 14.35 8.74 22.20
N GLN A 147 13.16 8.89 21.63
CA GLN A 147 12.55 7.90 20.74
C GLN A 147 12.42 8.46 19.34
N THR A 148 12.52 7.58 18.36
CA THR A 148 12.38 7.89 16.93
C THR A 148 11.37 6.94 16.31
N PHE A 149 10.42 7.48 15.57
CA PHE A 149 9.51 6.73 14.71
C PHE A 149 9.75 7.10 13.25
N THR A 150 9.60 6.13 12.35
CA THR A 150 9.90 6.30 10.92
C THR A 150 8.67 6.01 10.06
N THR A 151 8.73 6.36 8.77
CA THR A 151 7.67 6.00 7.81
C THR A 151 7.62 4.52 7.48
N ASP A 152 8.65 3.77 7.87
CA ASP A 152 8.83 2.37 7.48
C ASP A 152 8.50 1.42 8.64
N ASP A 153 8.18 1.97 9.83
CA ASP A 153 7.79 1.19 11.00
C ASP A 153 6.26 1.03 11.11
N ALA A 154 5.84 0.17 12.05
CA ALA A 154 4.43 -0.09 12.33
C ALA A 154 3.80 0.94 13.31
N SER A 155 4.43 2.10 13.54
CA SER A 155 4.00 3.06 14.59
C SER A 155 2.75 3.86 14.23
N GLY A 156 2.36 3.88 12.95
CA GLY A 156 1.31 4.74 12.40
C GLY A 156 1.81 6.10 11.90
N TRP A 157 3.09 6.42 12.07
CA TRP A 157 3.67 7.72 11.69
C TRP A 157 3.48 8.03 10.20
N ARG A 158 3.71 7.03 9.33
CA ARG A 158 3.54 7.16 7.87
C ARG A 158 2.16 7.69 7.48
N GLN A 159 1.11 7.16 8.10
CA GLN A 159 -0.28 7.47 7.80
C GLN A 159 -0.61 8.91 8.19
N VAL A 160 -0.23 9.34 9.39
CA VAL A 160 -0.62 10.68 9.88
C VAL A 160 0.28 11.81 9.36
N SER A 161 1.51 11.52 8.96
CA SER A 161 2.53 12.54 8.67
C SER A 161 2.57 13.05 7.23
N ALA A 162 1.78 12.49 6.30
CA ALA A 162 1.91 12.77 4.86
C ALA A 162 1.97 14.26 4.49
N ARG A 163 1.02 15.06 5.01
CA ARG A 163 0.96 16.52 4.79
C ARG A 163 2.14 17.25 5.43
N LEU A 164 2.49 16.84 6.64
CA LEU A 164 3.61 17.41 7.39
C LEU A 164 4.94 17.15 6.66
N ARG A 165 5.13 15.95 6.11
CA ARG A 165 6.31 15.58 5.32
C ARG A 165 6.44 16.45 4.06
N ALA A 166 5.34 16.74 3.38
CA ALA A 166 5.35 17.65 2.23
C ALA A 166 5.82 19.07 2.62
N ALA A 167 5.40 19.59 3.78
CA ALA A 167 5.91 20.86 4.31
C ALA A 167 7.40 20.78 4.70
N VAL A 168 7.81 19.71 5.37
CA VAL A 168 9.21 19.48 5.79
C VAL A 168 10.15 19.40 4.59
N GLN A 169 9.73 18.74 3.50
CA GLN A 169 10.52 18.66 2.26
C GLN A 169 10.85 20.04 1.68
N GLY A 170 9.93 21.01 1.79
CA GLY A 170 10.18 22.39 1.35
C GLY A 170 11.05 23.19 2.33
N LEU A 171 10.96 22.92 3.64
CA LEU A 171 11.66 23.67 4.70
C LEU A 171 13.10 23.19 4.91
N ASP A 172 13.33 21.89 4.85
CA ASP A 172 14.57 21.24 5.26
C ASP A 172 14.97 20.19 4.22
N PRO A 173 15.43 20.63 3.03
CA PRO A 173 15.89 19.72 1.99
C PRO A 173 17.12 18.91 2.43
N ASP A 174 17.92 19.45 3.35
CA ASP A 174 19.16 18.83 3.85
C ASP A 174 18.92 17.83 5.00
N GLY A 175 17.66 17.62 5.41
CA GLY A 175 17.27 16.60 6.38
C GLY A 175 17.83 16.79 7.81
N GLN A 176 18.15 18.02 8.17
CA GLN A 176 18.73 18.37 9.47
C GLN A 176 17.69 18.37 10.61
N GLY A 177 16.42 18.51 10.28
CA GLY A 177 15.27 18.45 11.17
C GLY A 177 14.60 19.80 11.43
N VAL A 178 13.27 19.76 11.48
CA VAL A 178 12.37 20.89 11.76
C VAL A 178 11.80 20.77 13.18
N PRO A 179 11.95 21.78 14.04
CA PRO A 179 11.47 21.73 15.41
C PRO A 179 9.96 22.00 15.51
N TYR A 180 9.35 21.56 16.62
CA TYR A 180 7.94 21.82 16.91
C TYR A 180 7.55 23.31 16.91
N VAL A 181 6.33 23.56 16.45
CA VAL A 181 5.65 24.86 16.42
C VAL A 181 4.19 24.65 16.84
N SER A 182 3.74 25.40 17.85
CA SER A 182 2.34 25.39 18.27
C SER A 182 1.46 26.14 17.28
N ASP A 183 0.16 25.83 17.29
CA ASP A 183 -0.80 26.45 16.36
C ASP A 183 -0.89 27.98 16.54
N ASP A 184 -0.73 28.50 17.75
CA ASP A 184 -0.79 29.94 18.03
C ASP A 184 0.54 30.69 17.80
N SER A 185 1.61 30.00 17.41
CA SER A 185 2.93 30.61 17.24
C SER A 185 3.05 31.39 15.93
N ASP A 186 3.59 32.60 16.02
CA ASP A 186 4.04 33.41 14.87
C ASP A 186 5.58 33.41 14.70
N SER A 187 6.27 32.62 15.51
CA SER A 187 7.72 32.60 15.63
C SER A 187 8.32 31.22 15.32
N PHE A 188 9.50 31.21 14.71
CA PHE A 188 10.17 30.00 14.25
C PHE A 188 11.65 29.93 14.63
N SER A 189 12.27 28.77 14.43
CA SER A 189 13.69 28.56 14.76
C SER A 189 14.60 29.44 13.91
N ARG A 190 15.48 30.22 14.58
CA ARG A 190 16.54 31.00 13.92
C ARG A 190 17.38 30.10 13.03
N ASN A 191 17.79 28.94 13.52
CA ASN A 191 18.63 28.01 12.75
C ASN A 191 17.91 27.49 11.51
N MET A 192 16.60 27.26 11.58
CA MET A 192 15.82 26.89 10.40
C MET A 192 15.74 28.03 9.38
N LEU A 193 15.42 29.24 9.85
CA LEU A 193 15.31 30.42 8.98
C LEU A 193 16.63 30.71 8.26
N LEU A 194 17.77 30.66 8.97
CA LEU A 194 19.09 30.84 8.37
C LEU A 194 19.36 29.81 7.26
N ARG A 195 19.15 28.51 7.54
CA ARG A 195 19.37 27.44 6.56
C ARG A 195 18.52 27.60 5.31
N TRP A 196 17.25 27.96 5.47
CA TRP A 196 16.34 28.12 4.34
C TRP A 196 16.79 29.22 3.36
N TYR A 197 17.29 30.34 3.89
CA TYR A 197 17.90 31.42 3.07
C TYR A 197 19.36 31.13 2.66
N GLY A 198 19.91 29.95 2.96
CA GLY A 198 21.25 29.53 2.55
C GLY A 198 22.38 29.97 3.47
N VAL A 199 22.08 30.43 4.69
CA VAL A 199 23.08 30.82 5.69
C VAL A 199 23.28 29.69 6.70
N GLN A 200 24.52 29.22 6.84
CA GLN A 200 24.85 28.19 7.81
C GLN A 200 24.71 28.73 9.25
N PRO A 201 23.88 28.12 10.12
CA PRO A 201 23.68 28.56 11.49
C PRO A 201 24.96 28.43 12.33
N PRO A 202 25.04 29.12 13.48
CA PRO A 202 26.19 28.95 14.37
C PRO A 202 26.12 27.58 15.04
N THR A 203 27.22 26.83 14.99
CA THR A 203 27.34 25.51 15.66
C THR A 203 27.96 25.64 17.05
N GLY A 204 28.69 26.73 17.29
CA GLY A 204 29.21 27.13 18.60
C GLY A 204 29.41 28.65 18.70
N GLU A 205 29.82 29.13 19.87
CA GLU A 205 29.95 30.59 20.13
C GLU A 205 30.94 31.28 19.19
N GLY A 206 31.98 30.57 18.74
CA GLY A 206 32.97 31.08 17.79
C GLY A 206 32.39 31.39 16.40
N ASP A 207 31.28 30.78 16.02
CA ASP A 207 30.65 30.98 14.71
C ASP A 207 29.78 32.22 14.63
N VAL A 208 29.39 32.81 15.77
CA VAL A 208 28.36 33.87 15.80
C VAL A 208 28.75 35.04 14.91
N LYS A 209 30.02 35.47 14.97
CA LYS A 209 30.54 36.56 14.12
C LYS A 209 30.56 36.20 12.63
N ARG A 210 30.86 34.95 12.28
CA ARG A 210 30.81 34.44 10.89
C ARG A 210 29.39 34.56 10.34
N VAL A 211 28.39 34.16 11.13
CA VAL A 211 26.98 34.22 10.72
C VAL A 211 26.49 35.67 10.63
N GLN A 212 26.89 36.54 11.56
CA GLN A 212 26.59 37.98 11.50
C GLN A 212 27.17 38.61 10.23
N HIS A 213 28.42 38.26 9.90
CA HIS A 213 29.06 38.72 8.67
C HIS A 213 28.31 38.22 7.43
N ALA A 214 27.97 36.92 7.35
CA ALA A 214 27.21 36.35 6.24
C ALA A 214 25.84 37.04 6.05
N LEU A 215 25.13 37.35 7.14
CA LEU A 215 23.88 38.11 7.09
C LEU A 215 24.09 39.55 6.61
N SER A 216 25.23 40.17 6.90
CA SER A 216 25.54 41.54 6.44
C SER A 216 25.93 41.62 4.96
N THR A 217 26.41 40.51 4.38
CA THR A 217 26.91 40.48 2.99
C THR A 217 25.83 40.24 1.93
N THR A 218 24.63 39.83 2.33
CA THR A 218 23.51 39.58 1.42
C THR A 218 22.38 40.55 1.76
N ASP A 219 21.60 41.01 0.79
CA ASP A 219 20.35 41.74 1.04
C ASP A 219 19.18 40.87 0.59
N TRP A 220 18.40 40.36 1.55
CA TRP A 220 17.29 39.47 1.23
C TRP A 220 16.13 40.19 0.53
N SER A 221 16.08 41.53 0.55
CA SER A 221 15.11 42.27 -0.27
C SER A 221 15.43 42.25 -1.77
N THR A 222 16.68 41.97 -2.12
CA THR A 222 17.18 41.95 -3.52
C THR A 222 17.89 40.63 -3.83
N LEU A 223 17.31 39.50 -3.42
CA LEU A 223 17.84 38.19 -3.79
C LEU A 223 17.92 38.05 -5.33
N PRO A 224 18.93 37.33 -5.86
CA PRO A 224 18.98 37.01 -7.28
C PRO A 224 17.66 36.38 -7.76
N PRO A 225 17.15 36.72 -8.96
CA PRO A 225 15.87 36.20 -9.45
C PRO A 225 15.78 34.67 -9.46
N SER A 226 16.86 33.99 -9.82
CA SER A 226 16.94 32.53 -9.79
C SER A 226 16.77 31.95 -8.38
N ARG A 227 17.41 32.56 -7.38
CA ARG A 227 17.30 32.14 -5.98
C ARG A 227 15.91 32.43 -5.42
N LYS A 228 15.32 33.59 -5.74
CA LYS A 228 13.95 33.91 -5.32
C LYS A 228 12.93 32.93 -5.92
N ALA A 229 13.04 32.65 -7.21
CA ALA A 229 12.20 31.67 -7.90
C ALA A 229 12.38 30.25 -7.34
N GLU A 230 13.61 29.84 -6.97
CA GLU A 230 13.86 28.56 -6.31
C GLU A 230 13.11 28.46 -4.97
N LEU A 231 13.20 29.49 -4.13
CA LEU A 231 12.54 29.54 -2.82
C LEU A 231 11.01 29.54 -2.95
N GLU A 232 10.46 30.35 -3.85
CA GLU A 232 9.03 30.37 -4.18
C GLU A 232 8.55 29.03 -4.76
N GLY A 233 9.38 28.39 -5.59
CA GLY A 233 9.11 27.06 -6.14
C GLY A 233 9.01 25.98 -5.05
N ARG A 234 9.85 26.03 -4.01
CA ARG A 234 9.76 25.15 -2.84
C ARG A 234 8.45 25.36 -2.08
N VAL A 235 8.06 26.62 -1.86
CA VAL A 235 6.79 26.98 -1.22
C VAL A 235 5.60 26.43 -2.00
N GLN A 236 5.57 26.68 -3.31
CA GLN A 236 4.48 26.24 -4.18
C GLN A 236 4.39 24.71 -4.23
N THR A 237 5.53 24.02 -4.38
CA THR A 237 5.58 22.55 -4.43
C THR A 237 4.99 21.93 -3.16
N ALA A 238 5.42 22.39 -1.99
CA ALA A 238 4.94 21.89 -0.71
C ALA A 238 3.43 22.16 -0.51
N ARG A 239 2.97 23.38 -0.80
CA ARG A 239 1.55 23.75 -0.65
C ARG A 239 0.66 22.99 -1.63
N SER A 240 1.05 22.87 -2.90
CA SER A 240 0.34 22.07 -3.90
C SER A 240 0.25 20.60 -3.48
N ALA A 241 1.33 20.03 -2.94
CA ALA A 241 1.32 18.65 -2.46
C ALA A 241 0.33 18.46 -1.29
N ILE A 242 0.33 19.35 -0.30
CA ILE A 242 -0.64 19.30 0.81
C ILE A 242 -2.08 19.46 0.29
N GLY A 243 -2.30 20.43 -0.59
CA GLY A 243 -3.61 20.66 -1.21
C GLY A 243 -4.13 19.44 -1.96
N ALA A 244 -3.28 18.80 -2.76
CA ALA A 244 -3.63 17.56 -3.47
C ALA A 244 -4.01 16.42 -2.51
N LEU A 245 -3.34 16.29 -1.36
CA LEU A 245 -3.68 15.29 -0.35
C LEU A 245 -5.03 15.55 0.32
N ASP A 246 -5.33 16.82 0.64
CA ASP A 246 -6.64 17.20 1.15
C ASP A 246 -7.75 16.97 0.12
N GLU A 247 -7.50 17.33 -1.13
CA GLU A 247 -8.46 17.14 -2.23
C GLU A 247 -8.76 15.67 -2.47
N ARG A 248 -7.75 14.80 -2.47
CA ARG A 248 -7.96 13.36 -2.61
C ARG A 248 -8.87 12.81 -1.51
N ALA A 249 -8.63 13.20 -0.25
CA ALA A 249 -9.46 12.81 0.88
C ALA A 249 -10.89 13.37 0.74
N HIS A 250 -11.03 14.62 0.31
CA HIS A 250 -12.33 15.26 0.06
C HIS A 250 -13.11 14.55 -1.05
N LEU A 251 -12.49 14.33 -2.21
CA LEU A 251 -13.08 13.67 -3.35
C LEU A 251 -13.48 12.23 -2.99
N ALA A 252 -12.63 11.47 -2.29
CA ALA A 252 -12.95 10.12 -1.85
C ALA A 252 -14.21 10.10 -0.97
N ASN A 253 -14.34 11.06 -0.04
CA ASN A 253 -15.53 11.18 0.81
C ASN A 253 -16.78 11.51 -0.02
N VAL A 254 -16.69 12.49 -0.93
CA VAL A 254 -17.80 12.85 -1.84
C VAL A 254 -18.24 11.64 -2.65
N LEU A 255 -17.31 10.94 -3.30
CA LEU A 255 -17.62 9.74 -4.10
C LEU A 255 -18.22 8.62 -3.25
N THR A 256 -17.74 8.42 -2.02
CA THR A 256 -18.25 7.39 -1.11
C THR A 256 -19.72 7.63 -0.74
N GLN A 257 -20.12 8.89 -0.56
CA GLN A 257 -21.53 9.25 -0.28
C GLN A 257 -22.49 8.86 -1.42
N HIS A 258 -21.98 8.71 -2.65
CA HIS A 258 -22.75 8.31 -3.82
C HIS A 258 -22.72 6.81 -4.12
N LEU A 259 -21.96 6.02 -3.35
CA LEU A 259 -21.71 4.63 -3.68
C LEU A 259 -22.92 3.72 -3.39
N ALA A 260 -23.63 3.91 -2.27
CA ALA A 260 -24.76 3.09 -1.79
C ALA A 260 -24.53 1.55 -1.92
N ASP A 261 -25.54 0.72 -1.65
CA ASP A 261 -25.45 -0.75 -1.77
C ASP A 261 -25.61 -1.24 -3.23
N LYS A 262 -25.10 -0.46 -4.19
CA LYS A 262 -25.26 -0.69 -5.64
C LYS A 262 -24.39 -1.84 -6.14
N SER A 263 -24.86 -2.63 -7.10
CA SER A 263 -23.98 -3.59 -7.80
C SER A 263 -23.00 -2.86 -8.72
N ASP A 264 -21.88 -3.48 -9.09
CA ASP A 264 -20.82 -2.84 -9.89
C ASP A 264 -21.32 -2.25 -11.22
N ASP A 265 -22.30 -2.89 -11.87
CA ASP A 265 -22.84 -2.47 -13.17
C ASP A 265 -23.88 -1.33 -13.07
N GLU A 266 -24.32 -0.97 -11.86
CA GLU A 266 -25.36 0.04 -11.68
C GLU A 266 -24.84 1.44 -12.00
N ALA A 267 -25.63 2.23 -12.74
CA ALA A 267 -25.26 3.59 -13.10
C ALA A 267 -25.24 4.54 -11.89
N VAL A 268 -24.32 5.52 -11.93
CA VAL A 268 -24.21 6.60 -10.95
C VAL A 268 -24.29 7.97 -11.64
N ALA A 269 -25.08 8.88 -11.05
CA ALA A 269 -25.30 10.21 -11.57
C ALA A 269 -24.38 11.21 -10.86
N LEU A 270 -23.23 11.50 -11.48
CA LEU A 270 -22.21 12.42 -10.94
C LEU A 270 -22.02 13.68 -11.81
N ALA A 271 -22.65 13.73 -12.98
CA ALA A 271 -22.52 14.82 -13.93
C ALA A 271 -23.10 16.13 -13.36
N GLY A 272 -22.37 17.23 -13.53
CA GLY A 272 -22.78 18.56 -13.05
C GLY A 272 -22.62 18.78 -11.55
N LEU A 273 -22.11 17.79 -10.78
CA LEU A 273 -21.80 17.98 -9.38
C LEU A 273 -20.61 18.95 -9.24
N GLU A 274 -20.74 19.93 -8.35
CA GLU A 274 -19.65 20.83 -7.99
C GLU A 274 -19.04 20.43 -6.64
N VAL A 275 -17.71 20.50 -6.55
CA VAL A 275 -16.93 20.20 -5.34
C VAL A 275 -15.98 21.34 -5.03
N GLN A 276 -15.63 21.48 -3.75
CA GLN A 276 -14.60 22.44 -3.33
C GLN A 276 -13.21 21.87 -3.62
N VAL A 277 -12.30 22.70 -4.10
CA VAL A 277 -10.86 22.38 -4.22
C VAL A 277 -10.04 23.20 -3.23
N SER A 278 -8.81 22.75 -2.97
CA SER A 278 -7.90 23.44 -2.07
C SER A 278 -7.54 24.82 -2.61
N SER A 279 -7.30 25.79 -1.73
CA SER A 279 -6.76 27.11 -2.15
C SER A 279 -5.37 27.01 -2.79
N ALA A 280 -4.66 25.89 -2.61
CA ALA A 280 -3.38 25.62 -3.26
C ALA A 280 -3.53 24.95 -4.65
N SER A 281 -4.76 24.66 -5.07
CA SER A 281 -5.05 24.03 -6.36
C SER A 281 -4.82 24.98 -7.52
N ALA A 282 -4.31 24.45 -8.63
CA ALA A 282 -4.30 25.20 -9.90
C ALA A 282 -5.71 25.46 -10.45
N LEU A 283 -6.71 24.71 -9.96
CA LEU A 283 -8.12 24.88 -10.32
C LEU A 283 -8.83 25.97 -9.49
N ALA A 284 -8.24 26.45 -8.40
CA ALA A 284 -8.80 27.49 -7.55
C ALA A 284 -8.69 28.87 -8.23
N ARG A 285 -9.49 29.09 -9.29
CA ARG A 285 -9.46 30.31 -10.12
C ARG A 285 -10.41 31.42 -9.63
N ASN A 286 -11.40 31.06 -8.79
CA ASN A 286 -12.44 31.98 -8.32
C ASN A 286 -12.54 31.94 -6.78
N ALA A 287 -13.01 33.04 -6.17
CA ALA A 287 -13.13 33.19 -4.72
C ALA A 287 -14.02 32.12 -4.02
N ASN A 288 -14.91 31.45 -4.77
CA ASN A 288 -15.80 30.43 -4.23
C ASN A 288 -15.16 29.03 -4.12
N GLY A 289 -14.00 28.80 -4.76
CA GLY A 289 -13.24 27.54 -4.68
C GLY A 289 -13.91 26.31 -5.31
N LYS A 290 -15.12 26.44 -5.88
CA LYS A 290 -15.87 25.33 -6.46
C LYS A 290 -15.54 25.10 -7.92
N VAL A 291 -15.43 23.83 -8.31
CA VAL A 291 -15.25 23.37 -9.69
C VAL A 291 -16.13 22.15 -9.95
N LEU A 292 -16.31 21.79 -11.23
CA LEU A 292 -16.99 20.55 -11.58
C LEU A 292 -16.20 19.35 -11.06
N LEU A 293 -16.90 18.32 -10.57
CA LEU A 293 -16.29 17.08 -10.10
C LEU A 293 -15.42 16.42 -11.18
N ASP A 294 -15.82 16.49 -12.46
CA ASP A 294 -15.02 15.96 -13.57
C ASP A 294 -13.66 16.67 -13.67
N ASP A 295 -13.63 18.01 -13.57
CA ASP A 295 -12.38 18.77 -13.61
C ASP A 295 -11.47 18.44 -12.41
N ALA A 296 -12.06 18.31 -11.22
CA ALA A 296 -11.33 17.91 -10.01
C ALA A 296 -10.74 16.50 -10.18
N LEU A 297 -11.53 15.51 -10.63
CA LEU A 297 -11.04 14.15 -10.85
C LEU A 297 -9.96 14.08 -11.92
N ARG A 298 -10.11 14.82 -13.03
CA ARG A 298 -9.09 14.92 -14.09
C ARG A 298 -7.77 15.48 -13.58
N SER A 299 -7.79 16.43 -12.66
CA SER A 299 -6.56 16.95 -12.04
C SER A 299 -5.81 15.90 -11.21
N HIS A 300 -6.50 14.85 -10.75
CA HIS A 300 -5.94 13.67 -10.08
C HIS A 300 -5.78 12.46 -11.01
N GLY A 301 -5.86 12.68 -12.34
CA GLY A 301 -5.67 11.65 -13.36
C GLY A 301 -6.80 10.62 -13.45
N GLN A 302 -8.01 10.97 -13.00
CA GLN A 302 -9.18 10.10 -13.04
C GLN A 302 -10.22 10.61 -14.04
N VAL A 303 -11.05 9.68 -14.53
CA VAL A 303 -12.23 9.99 -15.35
C VAL A 303 -13.48 9.95 -14.50
N LEU A 304 -14.51 10.73 -14.87
CA LEU A 304 -15.79 10.72 -14.18
C LEU A 304 -16.43 9.30 -14.23
N PRO A 305 -16.66 8.65 -13.07
CA PRO A 305 -17.26 7.33 -13.03
C PRO A 305 -18.70 7.33 -13.53
N LYS A 306 -19.06 6.31 -14.31
CA LYS A 306 -20.41 6.09 -14.85
C LYS A 306 -21.13 4.96 -14.14
N THR A 307 -20.38 4.00 -13.58
CA THR A 307 -20.93 2.85 -12.86
C THR A 307 -20.43 2.80 -11.41
N ALA A 308 -21.14 2.08 -10.54
CA ALA A 308 -20.70 1.92 -9.15
C ALA A 308 -19.35 1.19 -9.06
N GLY A 309 -19.04 0.29 -9.97
CA GLY A 309 -17.73 -0.36 -10.07
C GLY A 309 -16.60 0.64 -10.39
N GLU A 310 -16.80 1.49 -11.40
CA GLU A 310 -15.87 2.58 -11.72
C GLU A 310 -15.73 3.56 -10.54
N LEU A 311 -16.82 3.83 -9.83
CA LEU A 311 -16.83 4.70 -8.65
C LEU A 311 -16.01 4.11 -7.50
N ARG A 312 -16.14 2.80 -7.23
CA ARG A 312 -15.29 2.09 -6.26
C ARG A 312 -13.82 2.17 -6.67
N ASN A 313 -13.52 1.99 -7.96
CA ASN A 313 -12.15 2.08 -8.44
C ASN A 313 -11.57 3.49 -8.25
N ALA A 314 -12.34 4.53 -8.58
CA ALA A 314 -11.96 5.93 -8.33
C ALA A 314 -11.64 6.18 -6.85
N ILE A 315 -12.49 5.69 -5.93
CA ILE A 315 -12.27 5.78 -4.48
C ILE A 315 -10.99 5.03 -4.08
N ARG A 316 -10.76 3.81 -4.59
CA ARG A 316 -9.53 3.04 -4.33
C ARG A 316 -8.29 3.83 -4.75
N TRP A 317 -8.28 4.44 -5.93
CA TRP A 317 -7.17 5.29 -6.38
C TRP A 317 -7.00 6.56 -5.53
N LEU A 318 -8.09 7.23 -5.16
CA LEU A 318 -8.01 8.44 -4.34
C LEU A 318 -7.49 8.14 -2.93
N THR A 319 -7.78 6.96 -2.40
CA THR A 319 -7.36 6.52 -1.06
C THR A 319 -6.05 5.72 -1.04
N ALA A 320 -5.54 5.29 -2.20
CA ALA A 320 -4.30 4.55 -2.31
C ALA A 320 -3.10 5.36 -1.77
N ALA A 321 -2.45 4.82 -0.75
CA ALA A 321 -1.35 5.44 -0.06
C ALA A 321 -0.05 4.67 -0.36
N LEU A 322 0.89 5.32 -1.04
CA LEU A 322 2.24 4.79 -1.16
C LEU A 322 3.12 5.42 -0.06
N PRO A 323 4.06 4.67 0.55
CA PRO A 323 5.11 5.24 1.39
C PRO A 323 6.12 6.03 0.54
N PRO A 324 6.83 7.02 1.14
CA PRO A 324 8.01 7.58 0.49
C PRO A 324 9.04 6.49 0.20
N PRO A 325 9.75 6.56 -0.94
CA PRO A 325 10.83 5.63 -1.19
C PRO A 325 11.94 5.83 -0.14
N PRO A 326 12.57 4.75 0.35
CA PRO A 326 13.73 4.86 1.23
C PRO A 326 14.85 5.69 0.58
N ALA A 327 15.70 6.33 1.38
CA ALA A 327 16.76 7.22 0.87
C ALA A 327 17.69 6.54 -0.16
N GLN A 328 17.98 5.25 0.03
CA GLN A 328 18.81 4.45 -0.88
C GLN A 328 18.00 3.68 -1.94
N GLY A 329 16.68 3.90 -2.00
CA GLY A 329 15.77 3.25 -2.94
C GLY A 329 15.84 1.73 -2.90
N ASN A 330 16.19 1.10 -4.02
CA ASN A 330 16.44 -0.35 -4.14
C ASN A 330 17.93 -0.73 -4.10
N TYR A 331 18.78 0.16 -3.55
CA TYR A 331 20.23 -0.03 -3.45
C TYR A 331 20.94 -0.17 -4.81
N SER A 332 20.37 0.33 -5.90
CA SER A 332 20.95 0.21 -7.25
C SER A 332 21.05 1.54 -8.00
N HIS A 333 21.00 2.68 -7.29
CA HIS A 333 20.92 4.01 -7.92
C HIS A 333 22.03 4.24 -8.97
N LEU A 334 23.28 3.97 -8.60
CA LEU A 334 24.44 4.12 -9.50
C LEU A 334 24.60 2.98 -10.52
N LEU A 335 23.85 1.89 -10.36
CA LEU A 335 24.02 0.63 -11.09
C LEU A 335 22.96 0.46 -12.19
N ALA A 336 22.67 1.44 -13.02
CA ALA A 336 21.68 1.24 -14.09
C ALA A 336 22.16 0.23 -15.16
N THR A 337 21.21 -0.42 -15.83
CA THR A 337 21.48 -1.30 -17.00
C THR A 337 21.87 -0.48 -18.23
N THR A 338 21.24 0.68 -18.42
CA THR A 338 21.56 1.63 -19.49
C THR A 338 22.34 2.78 -18.88
N TRP A 339 23.49 3.09 -19.46
CA TRP A 339 24.30 4.21 -18.99
C TRP A 339 23.62 5.57 -19.26
N ALA A 340 23.73 6.46 -18.28
CA ALA A 340 23.37 7.86 -18.38
C ALA A 340 24.36 8.72 -17.55
N PRO A 341 24.51 10.02 -17.85
CA PRO A 341 25.32 10.91 -17.02
C PRO A 341 24.93 10.84 -15.54
N GLY A 342 25.92 10.76 -14.65
CA GLY A 342 25.70 10.58 -13.21
C GLY A 342 25.59 9.12 -12.74
N LEU A 343 25.70 8.15 -13.65
CA LEU A 343 25.67 6.71 -13.34
C LEU A 343 27.00 6.04 -13.71
N LEU A 344 27.28 4.87 -13.13
CA LEU A 344 28.52 4.13 -13.39
C LEU A 344 28.54 3.57 -14.81
N SER A 345 29.65 3.81 -15.51
CA SER A 345 29.90 3.17 -16.81
C SER A 345 30.21 1.68 -16.66
N ALA A 346 30.17 0.93 -17.75
CA ALA A 346 30.61 -0.46 -17.75
C ALA A 346 32.09 -0.61 -17.37
N ALA A 347 32.93 0.41 -17.59
CA ALA A 347 34.32 0.41 -17.14
C ALA A 347 34.40 0.61 -15.63
N ASP A 348 33.64 1.57 -15.08
CA ASP A 348 33.61 1.82 -13.63
C ASP A 348 33.11 0.60 -12.86
N LYS A 349 32.05 -0.06 -13.34
CA LYS A 349 31.53 -1.28 -12.74
C LYS A 349 32.58 -2.40 -12.67
N ARG A 350 33.39 -2.58 -13.72
CA ARG A 350 34.46 -3.59 -13.72
C ARG A 350 35.51 -3.28 -12.67
N VAL A 351 35.96 -2.02 -12.58
CA VAL A 351 36.98 -1.70 -11.57
C VAL A 351 36.43 -1.82 -10.16
N LEU A 352 35.19 -1.40 -9.91
CA LEU A 352 34.58 -1.58 -8.58
C LEU A 352 34.41 -3.07 -8.21
N ALA A 353 34.18 -3.95 -9.18
CA ALA A 353 34.13 -5.40 -8.97
C ALA A 353 35.51 -5.98 -8.60
N GLU A 354 36.60 -5.37 -9.10
CA GLU A 354 37.99 -5.82 -8.89
C GLU A 354 38.62 -5.35 -7.56
N LEU A 355 37.99 -4.41 -6.84
CA LEU A 355 38.46 -3.87 -5.54
C LEU A 355 38.61 -4.90 -4.40
N SER A 356 38.35 -6.19 -4.66
CA SER A 356 38.20 -7.24 -3.66
C SER A 356 39.40 -8.18 -3.54
N ASN A 357 40.54 -7.92 -4.20
CA ASN A 357 41.63 -8.90 -4.34
C ASN A 357 42.92 -8.61 -3.53
N ASP A 358 43.02 -7.53 -2.76
CA ASP A 358 44.28 -7.16 -2.08
C ASP A 358 44.53 -7.88 -0.73
N ASP A 359 44.03 -9.11 -0.55
CA ASP A 359 44.40 -9.99 0.57
C ASP A 359 45.43 -11.07 0.14
N GLU A 360 45.98 -11.03 -1.09
CA GLU A 360 46.93 -12.02 -1.61
C GLU A 360 48.41 -11.84 -1.20
N GLU A 361 48.75 -10.95 -0.26
CA GLU A 361 50.10 -10.94 0.34
C GLU A 361 50.08 -11.56 1.75
N GLU A 362 50.31 -12.87 1.80
CA GLU A 362 50.79 -13.61 2.96
C GLU A 362 52.21 -13.12 3.32
N ASP A 363 52.33 -11.93 3.91
CA ASP A 363 53.51 -11.59 4.70
C ASP A 363 53.06 -11.33 6.15
N GLU A 364 53.71 -12.01 7.09
CA GLU A 364 53.47 -11.91 8.53
C GLU A 364 53.84 -10.49 9.03
N GLY A 365 52.95 -9.53 8.80
CA GLY A 365 53.11 -8.14 9.19
C GLY A 365 51.97 -7.27 8.66
N GLU A 366 50.93 -7.07 9.48
CA GLU A 366 49.85 -6.08 9.28
C GLU A 366 49.22 -6.05 7.87
N SER A 367 48.36 -7.03 7.57
CA SER A 367 47.46 -7.01 6.40
C SER A 367 46.66 -5.70 6.33
N SER A 368 47.07 -4.78 5.45
CA SER A 368 46.39 -3.51 5.20
C SER A 368 45.39 -3.56 4.03
N GLY A 369 45.00 -4.75 3.60
CA GLY A 369 43.90 -4.99 2.66
C GLY A 369 42.54 -4.74 3.31
N LEU A 370 41.85 -3.66 2.93
CA LEU A 370 40.57 -3.25 3.53
C LEU A 370 39.39 -3.87 2.76
N ASN A 371 38.92 -5.02 3.22
CA ASN A 371 37.71 -5.68 2.70
C ASN A 371 36.43 -4.91 3.09
N LEU A 372 35.75 -4.30 2.09
CA LEU A 372 34.48 -3.55 2.26
C LEU A 372 33.37 -4.36 2.95
N LEU A 373 33.38 -5.70 2.83
CA LEU A 373 32.40 -6.56 3.48
C LEU A 373 32.54 -6.57 5.01
N ARG A 374 33.69 -6.14 5.56
CA ARG A 374 33.85 -5.95 7.01
C ARG A 374 32.97 -4.83 7.57
N LEU A 375 32.48 -3.92 6.73
CA LEU A 375 31.55 -2.85 7.13
C LEU A 375 30.25 -3.41 7.73
N PHE A 376 29.84 -4.64 7.40
CA PHE A 376 28.65 -5.25 8.01
C PHE A 376 28.83 -5.57 9.51
N GLY A 377 30.07 -5.64 10.01
CA GLY A 377 30.41 -5.90 11.40
C GLY A 377 30.51 -4.67 12.30
N VAL A 378 30.30 -3.45 11.78
CA VAL A 378 30.44 -2.21 12.56
C VAL A 378 29.59 -2.25 13.83
N ASP A 379 30.11 -1.70 14.93
CA ASP A 379 29.48 -1.66 16.26
C ASP A 379 28.99 -3.01 16.83
N GLY A 380 29.47 -4.13 16.29
CA GLY A 380 29.04 -5.46 16.67
C GLY A 380 27.61 -5.81 16.23
N ILE A 381 27.14 -5.25 15.11
CA ILE A 381 25.80 -5.54 14.56
C ILE A 381 25.58 -7.06 14.39
N LEU A 382 26.58 -7.78 13.89
CA LEU A 382 26.45 -9.22 13.58
C LEU A 382 26.45 -10.09 14.84
N GLU A 383 27.15 -9.68 15.90
CA GLU A 383 27.29 -10.44 17.14
C GLU A 383 26.07 -10.26 18.06
N ARG A 384 25.44 -9.09 18.02
CA ARG A 384 24.35 -8.71 18.92
C ARG A 384 22.97 -9.11 18.44
N ASN A 385 22.85 -9.60 17.19
CA ASN A 385 21.56 -9.86 16.55
C ASN A 385 21.47 -11.27 15.98
N THR A 386 20.28 -11.84 16.01
CA THR A 386 20.00 -13.12 15.36
C THR A 386 19.84 -12.93 13.84
N PRO A 387 20.02 -13.98 13.02
CA PRO A 387 19.73 -13.90 11.59
C PRO A 387 18.32 -13.40 11.28
N GLU A 388 17.32 -13.81 12.08
CA GLU A 388 15.94 -13.33 11.93
C GLU A 388 15.81 -11.83 12.19
N ALA A 389 16.45 -11.32 13.24
CA ALA A 389 16.46 -9.89 13.53
C ALA A 389 17.13 -9.10 12.39
N LEU A 390 18.26 -9.59 11.87
CA LEU A 390 18.94 -9.00 10.72
C LEU A 390 18.05 -8.99 9.46
N ARG A 391 17.23 -10.02 9.22
CA ARG A 391 16.27 -10.04 8.09
C ARG A 391 15.14 -9.04 8.27
N THR A 392 14.51 -9.03 9.45
CA THR A 392 13.32 -8.20 9.71
C THR A 392 13.65 -6.71 9.83
N GLN A 393 14.86 -6.36 10.28
CA GLN A 393 15.32 -4.98 10.47
C GLN A 393 16.47 -4.61 9.51
N ALA A 394 16.56 -5.27 8.36
CA ALA A 394 17.68 -5.11 7.44
C ALA A 394 17.88 -3.66 6.98
N ASP A 395 16.81 -2.94 6.60
CA ASP A 395 16.93 -1.53 6.19
C ASP A 395 17.50 -0.64 7.32
N HIS A 396 17.18 -0.92 8.59
CA HIS A 396 17.75 -0.21 9.74
C HIS A 396 19.24 -0.49 9.91
N PHE A 397 19.64 -1.76 9.85
CA PHE A 397 21.06 -2.13 9.97
C PHE A 397 21.89 -1.63 8.79
N LEU A 398 21.35 -1.70 7.57
CA LEU A 398 22.02 -1.17 6.37
C LEU A 398 22.17 0.36 6.44
N ASP A 399 21.14 1.09 6.89
CA ASP A 399 21.26 2.54 7.09
C ASP A 399 22.37 2.89 8.09
N ARG A 400 22.49 2.12 9.18
CA ARG A 400 23.59 2.28 10.15
C ARG A 400 24.96 1.99 9.54
N VAL A 401 25.10 0.89 8.80
CA VAL A 401 26.34 0.51 8.11
C VAL A 401 26.78 1.61 7.14
N PHE A 402 25.87 2.13 6.31
CA PHE A 402 26.23 3.10 5.27
C PHE A 402 26.35 4.54 5.75
N ARG A 403 25.90 4.86 6.97
CA ARG A 403 26.16 6.14 7.64
C ARG A 403 27.39 6.11 8.54
N ASP A 404 28.01 4.95 8.69
CA ASP A 404 29.25 4.85 9.44
C ASP A 404 30.32 5.76 8.81
N PRO A 405 31.10 6.53 9.61
CA PRO A 405 32.12 7.41 9.08
C PRO A 405 33.14 6.72 8.17
N VAL A 406 33.45 5.44 8.42
CA VAL A 406 34.36 4.65 7.59
C VAL A 406 33.71 4.37 6.23
N ALA A 407 32.43 3.99 6.19
CA ALA A 407 31.70 3.79 4.94
C ALA A 407 31.63 5.10 4.13
N LEU A 408 31.30 6.22 4.78
CA LEU A 408 31.22 7.52 4.10
C LEU A 408 32.59 7.99 3.55
N PHE A 409 33.68 7.69 4.27
CA PHE A 409 35.03 7.96 3.80
C PHE A 409 35.36 7.15 2.53
N TRP A 410 35.05 5.85 2.51
CA TRP A 410 35.24 5.02 1.33
C TRP A 410 34.42 5.48 0.14
N GLY A 411 33.16 5.84 0.37
CA GLY A 411 32.29 6.40 -0.66
C GLY A 411 32.90 7.64 -1.32
N ASP A 412 33.46 8.55 -0.52
CA ASP A 412 34.13 9.75 -1.02
C ASP A 412 35.41 9.40 -1.80
N LEU A 413 36.22 8.46 -1.32
CA LEU A 413 37.45 8.03 -1.98
C LEU A 413 37.16 7.40 -3.36
N LEU A 414 36.22 6.45 -3.42
CA LEU A 414 35.81 5.78 -4.65
C LEU A 414 35.26 6.77 -5.69
N ALA A 415 34.44 7.73 -5.24
CA ALA A 415 33.89 8.73 -6.11
C ALA A 415 34.96 9.69 -6.66
N ARG A 416 35.92 10.10 -5.83
CA ARG A 416 37.02 10.99 -6.22
C ARG A 416 37.97 10.35 -7.22
N ASP A 417 38.31 9.08 -7.05
CA ASP A 417 39.12 8.31 -8.01
C ASP A 417 38.51 8.38 -9.43
N ARG A 418 37.18 8.49 -9.50
CA ARG A 418 36.41 8.59 -10.75
C ARG A 418 36.01 9.98 -11.17
N SER A 419 36.53 11.02 -10.49
CA SER A 419 36.17 12.41 -10.76
C SER A 419 34.65 12.63 -10.79
N PHE A 420 33.92 11.88 -9.94
CA PHE A 420 32.47 11.93 -9.91
C PHE A 420 31.98 13.29 -9.39
N LEU A 421 30.98 13.84 -10.09
CA LEU A 421 30.25 15.02 -9.64
C LEU A 421 28.86 14.59 -9.21
N GLY A 422 28.49 14.96 -7.99
CA GLY A 422 27.16 14.67 -7.45
C GLY A 422 26.05 15.41 -8.19
N ALA A 423 24.81 15.21 -7.75
CA ALA A 423 23.63 15.87 -8.33
C ALA A 423 23.70 17.41 -8.27
N SER A 424 24.50 17.95 -7.34
CA SER A 424 24.80 19.39 -7.23
C SER A 424 25.74 19.92 -8.32
N GLY A 425 26.31 19.05 -9.15
CA GLY A 425 27.34 19.38 -10.13
C GLY A 425 28.72 19.64 -9.52
N THR A 426 28.92 19.30 -8.23
CA THR A 426 30.18 19.51 -7.50
C THR A 426 30.77 18.18 -7.02
N SER A 427 32.05 18.20 -6.67
CA SER A 427 32.73 17.06 -6.03
C SER A 427 32.39 16.93 -4.53
N GLN A 428 31.63 17.87 -3.96
CA GLN A 428 31.17 17.77 -2.57
C GLN A 428 29.91 16.92 -2.54
N LEU A 429 30.09 15.64 -2.20
CA LEU A 429 29.01 14.66 -2.13
C LEU A 429 28.27 14.71 -0.78
N SER A 430 26.96 14.51 -0.85
CA SER A 430 26.11 14.19 0.30
C SER A 430 26.42 12.81 0.86
N ASP A 431 26.05 12.56 2.12
CA ASP A 431 26.23 11.25 2.75
C ASP A 431 25.51 10.13 1.97
N THR A 432 24.34 10.43 1.40
CA THR A 432 23.59 9.49 0.54
C THR A 432 24.40 9.12 -0.70
N GLU A 433 24.98 10.10 -1.40
CA GLU A 433 25.79 9.86 -2.61
C GLU A 433 27.06 9.06 -2.28
N ARG A 434 27.74 9.36 -1.16
CA ARG A 434 28.90 8.58 -0.69
C ARG A 434 28.50 7.13 -0.40
N ALA A 435 27.40 6.93 0.32
CA ALA A 435 26.87 5.60 0.61
C ALA A 435 26.51 4.82 -0.68
N GLN A 436 25.98 5.47 -1.72
CA GLN A 436 25.67 4.82 -2.99
C GLN A 436 26.91 4.19 -3.66
N TRP A 437 28.08 4.82 -3.55
CA TRP A 437 29.34 4.28 -4.08
C TRP A 437 29.75 3.00 -3.36
N VAL A 438 29.66 2.99 -2.03
CA VAL A 438 29.93 1.78 -1.22
C VAL A 438 28.94 0.67 -1.54
N ILE A 439 27.65 0.99 -1.60
CA ILE A 439 26.59 0.05 -1.98
C ILE A 439 26.89 -0.56 -3.36
N ALA A 440 27.25 0.27 -4.34
CA ALA A 440 27.54 -0.19 -5.69
C ALA A 440 28.74 -1.14 -5.71
N ALA A 441 29.83 -0.79 -5.04
CA ALA A 441 31.01 -1.63 -4.92
C ALA A 441 30.67 -3.00 -4.28
N ILE A 442 29.96 -3.00 -3.15
CA ILE A 442 29.54 -4.24 -2.48
C ILE A 442 28.68 -5.11 -3.41
N LYS A 443 27.71 -4.53 -4.14
CA LYS A 443 26.88 -5.32 -5.08
C LYS A 443 27.71 -5.96 -6.19
N LEU A 444 28.65 -5.20 -6.74
CA LEU A 444 29.51 -5.66 -7.83
C LEU A 444 30.49 -6.75 -7.41
N GLN A 445 30.85 -6.84 -6.12
CA GLN A 445 31.63 -7.95 -5.57
C GLN A 445 30.87 -9.28 -5.54
N PHE A 446 29.53 -9.26 -5.48
CA PHE A 446 28.69 -10.47 -5.52
C PHE A 446 28.12 -10.75 -6.91
N ASP A 447 27.79 -9.71 -7.65
CA ASP A 447 27.17 -9.77 -8.96
C ASP A 447 27.84 -8.76 -9.90
N PRO A 448 28.80 -9.21 -10.73
CA PRO A 448 29.48 -8.34 -11.70
C PRO A 448 28.53 -7.66 -12.69
N ASP A 449 27.34 -8.23 -12.90
CA ASP A 449 26.30 -7.70 -13.78
C ASP A 449 25.28 -6.82 -13.02
N ALA A 450 25.54 -6.45 -11.75
CA ALA A 450 24.62 -5.69 -10.91
C ALA A 450 24.03 -4.45 -11.63
N PRO A 451 22.69 -4.27 -11.57
CA PRO A 451 21.74 -4.89 -10.65
C PRO A 451 21.22 -6.26 -11.15
N GLY A 452 21.85 -6.81 -12.20
CA GLY A 452 21.55 -8.10 -12.77
C GLY A 452 20.22 -8.13 -13.51
N ARG A 453 19.82 -9.34 -13.90
CA ARG A 453 18.47 -9.62 -14.38
C ARG A 453 17.52 -9.67 -13.17
N ALA A 454 16.33 -9.08 -13.29
CA ALA A 454 15.27 -9.29 -12.31
C ALA A 454 15.02 -10.80 -12.10
N GLY A 455 14.78 -11.19 -10.86
CA GLY A 455 14.66 -12.60 -10.46
C GLY A 455 15.97 -13.34 -10.27
N THR A 456 17.13 -12.70 -10.40
CA THR A 456 18.44 -13.34 -10.20
C THR A 456 19.24 -12.62 -9.11
N VAL A 457 19.87 -13.39 -8.21
CA VAL A 457 20.75 -12.86 -7.15
C VAL A 457 22.11 -13.56 -7.25
N ALA A 458 23.16 -12.83 -7.66
CA ALA A 458 24.53 -13.37 -7.76
C ALA A 458 24.58 -14.72 -8.53
N GLY A 459 23.86 -14.79 -9.65
CA GLY A 459 23.72 -15.99 -10.48
C GLY A 459 22.65 -17.00 -10.03
N TYR A 460 22.10 -16.90 -8.81
CA TYR A 460 20.99 -17.75 -8.36
C TYR A 460 19.66 -17.28 -8.96
N ASP A 461 18.98 -18.15 -9.71
CA ASP A 461 17.69 -17.87 -10.35
C ASP A 461 16.50 -18.19 -9.43
N LEU A 462 15.82 -17.15 -8.96
CA LEU A 462 14.73 -17.27 -7.99
C LEU A 462 13.50 -17.98 -8.57
N TYR A 463 13.23 -17.79 -9.87
CA TYR A 463 12.02 -18.26 -10.55
C TYR A 463 12.27 -19.50 -11.42
N GLN A 464 13.28 -20.29 -11.09
CA GLN A 464 13.49 -21.59 -11.69
C GLN A 464 12.34 -22.56 -11.33
N PRO A 465 11.98 -23.52 -12.21
CA PRO A 465 10.91 -24.49 -11.93
C PRO A 465 11.05 -25.25 -10.62
N GLY A 466 12.29 -25.53 -10.18
CA GLY A 466 12.56 -26.21 -8.91
C GLY A 466 12.12 -25.45 -7.65
N ASN A 467 11.87 -24.13 -7.76
CA ASN A 467 11.37 -23.31 -6.67
C ASN A 467 9.83 -23.22 -6.63
N SER A 468 9.15 -23.78 -7.63
CA SER A 468 7.68 -23.79 -7.71
C SER A 468 7.08 -24.55 -6.53
N GLY A 469 6.11 -23.95 -5.84
CA GLY A 469 5.47 -24.55 -4.67
C GLY A 469 6.24 -24.41 -3.35
N ARG A 470 7.39 -23.73 -3.33
CA ARG A 470 8.12 -23.36 -2.10
C ARG A 470 7.65 -22.01 -1.56
N SER A 471 7.93 -21.75 -0.29
CA SER A 471 7.70 -20.45 0.36
C SER A 471 8.81 -19.45 0.01
N LEU A 472 8.53 -18.15 0.15
CA LEU A 472 9.54 -17.09 0.00
C LEU A 472 10.69 -17.24 1.00
N ALA A 473 10.40 -17.68 2.23
CA ALA A 473 11.40 -17.87 3.28
C ALA A 473 12.39 -19.00 2.93
N GLU A 474 11.92 -20.12 2.40
CA GLU A 474 12.78 -21.23 1.97
C GLU A 474 13.73 -20.80 0.85
N VAL A 475 13.23 -20.10 -0.17
CA VAL A 475 14.07 -19.64 -1.27
C VAL A 475 15.04 -18.53 -0.84
N ARG A 476 14.62 -17.63 0.08
CA ARG A 476 15.54 -16.65 0.68
C ARG A 476 16.67 -17.32 1.47
N ALA A 477 16.38 -18.39 2.20
CA ALA A 477 17.41 -19.16 2.93
C ALA A 477 18.42 -19.82 1.97
N ASP A 478 17.98 -20.31 0.81
CA ASP A 478 18.87 -20.83 -0.23
C ASP A 478 19.77 -19.72 -0.80
N VAL A 479 19.22 -18.53 -1.05
CA VAL A 479 20.00 -17.36 -1.50
C VAL A 479 21.07 -16.99 -0.46
N GLU A 480 20.71 -16.94 0.82
CA GLU A 480 21.68 -16.68 1.89
C GLU A 480 22.74 -17.76 1.98
N THR A 481 22.38 -19.03 1.74
CA THR A 481 23.34 -20.14 1.68
C THR A 481 24.27 -20.03 0.49
N HIS A 482 23.76 -19.60 -0.66
CA HIS A 482 24.53 -19.32 -1.87
C HIS A 482 25.55 -18.20 -1.65
N LEU A 483 25.14 -17.09 -1.02
CA LEU A 483 26.02 -15.96 -0.73
C LEU A 483 27.17 -16.29 0.23
N LYS A 484 26.97 -17.23 1.17
CA LYS A 484 28.02 -17.71 2.08
C LYS A 484 29.16 -18.46 1.39
N GLN A 485 29.02 -18.80 0.12
CA GLN A 485 30.11 -19.40 -0.66
C GLN A 485 31.22 -18.38 -0.98
N ASN A 486 30.94 -17.08 -0.88
CA ASN A 486 31.96 -16.04 -0.93
C ASN A 486 32.80 -16.07 0.35
N LYS A 487 34.08 -16.45 0.23
CA LYS A 487 35.02 -16.61 1.35
C LYS A 487 35.30 -15.31 2.11
N LEU A 488 35.13 -14.16 1.46
CA LEU A 488 35.38 -12.85 2.04
C LEU A 488 34.22 -12.33 2.90
N LEU A 489 33.04 -12.96 2.80
CA LEU A 489 31.84 -12.58 3.53
C LEU A 489 31.79 -13.30 4.89
N ASP A 490 31.64 -12.55 5.99
CA ASP A 490 31.22 -13.16 7.26
C ASP A 490 29.84 -13.83 7.05
N PRO A 491 29.71 -15.15 7.29
CA PRO A 491 28.45 -15.86 7.08
C PRO A 491 27.24 -15.27 7.84
N LYS A 492 27.46 -14.54 8.95
CA LYS A 492 26.42 -13.84 9.70
C LYS A 492 25.87 -12.62 8.97
N ALA A 493 26.63 -12.01 8.05
CA ALA A 493 26.19 -10.87 7.25
C ALA A 493 25.31 -11.26 6.04
N ALA A 494 25.21 -12.57 5.72
CA ALA A 494 24.42 -13.07 4.60
C ALA A 494 22.96 -12.54 4.55
N PRO A 495 22.21 -12.41 5.67
CA PRO A 495 20.87 -11.82 5.63
C PRO A 495 20.82 -10.37 5.13
N LEU A 496 21.82 -9.55 5.47
CA LEU A 496 21.92 -8.14 5.06
C LEU A 496 22.29 -8.02 3.59
N VAL A 497 23.26 -8.83 3.13
CA VAL A 497 23.65 -8.88 1.71
C VAL A 497 22.49 -9.41 0.84
N ALA A 498 21.79 -10.46 1.30
CA ALA A 498 20.61 -10.98 0.62
C ALA A 498 19.53 -9.90 0.49
N HIS A 499 19.24 -9.14 1.55
CA HIS A 499 18.29 -8.02 1.50
C HIS A 499 18.69 -6.97 0.45
N LEU A 500 19.96 -6.58 0.45
CA LEU A 500 20.51 -5.56 -0.44
C LEU A 500 20.47 -5.96 -1.93
N LEU A 501 20.67 -7.24 -2.25
CA LEU A 501 20.56 -7.77 -3.61
C LEU A 501 19.09 -7.99 -4.02
N LEU A 502 18.27 -8.58 -3.14
CA LEU A 502 16.85 -8.82 -3.37
C LEU A 502 16.07 -7.53 -3.60
N ALA A 503 16.48 -6.42 -2.98
CA ALA A 503 15.81 -5.13 -3.12
C ALA A 503 15.68 -4.66 -4.58
N SER A 504 16.66 -4.97 -5.44
CA SER A 504 16.56 -4.69 -6.88
C SER A 504 16.17 -5.89 -7.72
N ALA A 505 16.53 -7.11 -7.29
CA ALA A 505 16.28 -8.32 -8.08
C ALA A 505 14.83 -8.83 -7.95
N ALA A 506 14.28 -8.85 -6.74
CA ALA A 506 12.98 -9.43 -6.42
C ALA A 506 12.40 -8.82 -5.13
N PRO A 507 11.98 -7.54 -5.16
CA PRO A 507 11.50 -6.81 -3.98
C PRO A 507 10.30 -7.47 -3.27
N GLU A 508 9.55 -8.37 -3.95
CA GLU A 508 8.46 -9.13 -3.32
C GLU A 508 8.91 -10.03 -2.17
N PHE A 509 10.20 -10.43 -2.12
CA PHE A 509 10.76 -11.19 -1.00
C PHE A 509 10.94 -10.36 0.26
N LEU A 510 10.80 -9.03 0.14
CA LEU A 510 11.06 -8.05 1.19
C LEU A 510 9.77 -7.36 1.66
N VAL A 511 8.60 -7.81 1.19
CA VAL A 511 7.30 -7.29 1.63
C VAL A 511 6.99 -7.76 3.05
N PRO A 512 6.85 -6.85 4.03
CA PRO A 512 6.58 -7.21 5.41
C PRO A 512 5.21 -7.88 5.58
N GLY A 513 5.15 -8.87 6.47
CA GLY A 513 3.90 -9.56 6.81
C GLY A 513 3.37 -10.50 5.72
N THR A 514 4.19 -10.89 4.74
CA THR A 514 3.77 -11.84 3.71
C THR A 514 3.40 -13.20 4.34
N PRO A 515 2.22 -13.77 4.03
CA PRO A 515 1.78 -15.03 4.63
C PRO A 515 2.74 -16.19 4.36
N ALA A 516 3.08 -16.95 5.40
CA ALA A 516 3.91 -18.15 5.27
C ALA A 516 3.26 -19.25 4.41
N THR A 517 1.96 -19.14 4.10
CA THR A 517 1.20 -20.03 3.20
C THR A 517 1.36 -19.68 1.72
N LEU A 518 1.85 -18.48 1.39
CA LEU A 518 2.09 -18.08 0.00
C LEU A 518 3.16 -18.99 -0.63
N ARG A 519 2.91 -19.42 -1.87
CA ARG A 519 3.80 -20.30 -2.63
C ARG A 519 4.25 -19.63 -3.92
N ILE A 520 5.55 -19.66 -4.18
CA ILE A 520 6.15 -19.15 -5.41
C ILE A 520 5.62 -19.99 -6.59
N GLY A 521 5.29 -19.34 -7.71
CA GLY A 521 4.67 -19.99 -8.86
C GLY A 521 3.15 -20.16 -8.78
N SER A 522 2.50 -19.73 -7.68
CA SER A 522 1.04 -19.63 -7.61
C SER A 522 0.52 -18.35 -8.27
N THR A 523 -0.79 -18.29 -8.59
CA THR A 523 -1.41 -17.03 -9.07
C THR A 523 -1.35 -15.92 -8.02
N GLN A 524 -1.48 -16.24 -6.73
CA GLN A 524 -1.35 -15.26 -5.65
C GLN A 524 0.07 -14.66 -5.57
N TRP A 525 1.09 -15.47 -5.85
CA TRP A 525 2.47 -14.97 -5.96
C TRP A 525 2.67 -14.07 -7.19
N ALA A 526 2.04 -14.40 -8.33
CA ALA A 526 2.05 -13.53 -9.50
C ALA A 526 1.37 -12.18 -9.20
N ASP A 527 0.22 -12.19 -8.51
CA ASP A 527 -0.48 -10.98 -8.07
C ASP A 527 0.39 -10.14 -7.11
N LEU A 528 1.14 -10.79 -6.20
CA LEU A 528 2.09 -10.11 -5.32
C LEU A 528 3.20 -9.41 -6.12
N ARG A 529 3.82 -10.10 -7.08
CA ARG A 529 4.88 -9.51 -7.94
C ARG A 529 4.36 -8.33 -8.75
N LEU A 530 3.17 -8.46 -9.32
CA LEU A 530 2.53 -7.38 -10.06
C LEU A 530 2.28 -6.17 -9.16
N SER A 531 1.74 -6.41 -7.96
CA SER A 531 1.45 -5.36 -6.97
C SER A 531 2.71 -4.64 -6.48
N VAL A 532 3.78 -5.40 -6.21
CA VAL A 532 5.08 -4.85 -5.83
C VAL A 532 5.63 -3.96 -6.93
N MET A 533 5.59 -4.42 -8.18
CA MET A 533 6.01 -3.60 -9.30
C MET A 533 5.17 -2.33 -9.45
N PHE A 534 3.85 -2.36 -9.19
CA PHE A 534 3.03 -1.15 -9.15
C PHE A 534 3.51 -0.19 -8.06
N ALA A 535 3.78 -0.68 -6.84
CA ALA A 535 4.33 0.13 -5.77
C ALA A 535 5.68 0.77 -6.16
N GLU A 536 6.60 -0.01 -6.72
CA GLU A 536 7.93 0.43 -7.16
C GLU A 536 7.86 1.48 -8.29
N ARG A 537 6.92 1.32 -9.24
CA ARG A 537 6.75 2.23 -10.38
C ARG A 537 6.02 3.52 -10.02
N LEU A 538 5.01 3.44 -9.15
CA LEU A 538 4.18 4.59 -8.78
C LEU A 538 4.74 5.36 -7.59
N GLY A 539 5.39 4.68 -6.64
CA GLY A 539 5.91 5.25 -5.39
C GLY A 539 7.43 5.46 -5.38
N GLY A 540 8.14 4.90 -6.36
CA GLY A 540 9.60 4.96 -6.47
C GLY A 540 10.28 3.70 -5.95
N ALA A 541 11.56 3.54 -6.33
CA ALA A 541 12.34 2.35 -5.99
C ALA A 541 12.42 2.11 -4.48
N GLY A 542 12.17 0.89 -4.04
CA GLY A 542 12.16 0.43 -2.66
C GLY A 542 10.89 0.72 -1.86
N CYS A 543 9.92 1.44 -2.43
CA CYS A 543 8.66 1.80 -1.78
C CYS A 543 7.91 0.57 -1.23
N SER A 544 7.93 -0.56 -1.93
CA SER A 544 7.21 -1.77 -1.54
C SER A 544 7.61 -2.35 -0.17
N ARG A 545 8.86 -2.12 0.28
CA ARG A 545 9.37 -2.66 1.55
C ARG A 545 8.74 -2.03 2.78
N ALA A 546 8.19 -0.82 2.65
CA ALA A 546 7.48 -0.12 3.71
C ALA A 546 5.96 -0.35 3.67
N MET A 547 5.48 -1.29 2.86
CA MET A 547 4.06 -1.63 2.74
C MET A 547 3.78 -3.05 3.24
N PRO A 548 2.88 -3.25 4.23
CA PRO A 548 2.47 -4.58 4.63
C PRO A 548 1.75 -5.32 3.49
N TYR A 549 1.77 -6.65 3.54
CA TYR A 549 1.19 -7.52 2.51
C TYR A 549 -0.21 -7.10 2.05
N GLU A 550 -1.12 -6.80 2.98
CA GLU A 550 -2.50 -6.40 2.63
C GLU A 550 -2.57 -5.08 1.85
N GLU A 551 -1.73 -4.10 2.18
CA GLU A 551 -1.67 -2.82 1.45
C GLU A 551 -1.07 -3.00 0.06
N ILE A 552 -0.04 -3.83 -0.07
CA ILE A 552 0.53 -4.20 -1.37
C ILE A 552 -0.53 -4.90 -2.22
N MET A 553 -1.18 -5.93 -1.69
CA MET A 553 -2.18 -6.69 -2.44
C MET A 553 -3.40 -5.83 -2.80
N ALA A 554 -3.70 -4.76 -2.07
CA ALA A 554 -4.74 -3.81 -2.46
C ALA A 554 -4.42 -3.10 -3.79
N LEU A 555 -3.14 -2.96 -4.17
CA LEU A 555 -2.74 -2.36 -5.45
C LEU A 555 -3.14 -3.22 -6.65
N SER A 556 -3.19 -4.55 -6.53
CA SER A 556 -3.71 -5.41 -7.61
C SER A 556 -5.21 -5.25 -7.87
N ARG A 557 -5.93 -4.56 -6.97
CA ARG A 557 -7.36 -4.23 -7.14
C ARG A 557 -7.59 -2.87 -7.79
N LEU A 558 -6.52 -2.18 -8.17
CA LEU A 558 -6.61 -0.92 -8.91
C LEU A 558 -6.79 -1.25 -10.39
N ASP A 559 -7.95 -0.92 -10.92
CA ASP A 559 -8.19 -0.98 -12.35
C ASP A 559 -7.61 0.28 -13.00
N ALA A 560 -7.09 0.16 -14.22
CA ALA A 560 -6.56 1.31 -14.96
C ALA A 560 -7.60 2.43 -15.06
N ARG A 561 -7.16 3.68 -14.85
CA ARG A 561 -8.04 4.87 -14.92
C ARG A 561 -8.31 5.27 -16.36
N THR A 562 -7.35 5.01 -17.26
CA THR A 562 -7.46 5.31 -18.69
C THR A 562 -6.98 4.12 -19.54
N PRO A 563 -7.38 4.05 -20.83
CA PRO A 563 -6.89 3.03 -21.75
C PRO A 563 -5.37 3.07 -21.96
N GLU A 564 -4.76 4.26 -21.94
CA GLU A 564 -3.30 4.41 -22.05
C GLU A 564 -2.58 3.85 -20.83
N GLU A 565 -3.13 4.08 -19.63
CA GLU A 565 -2.62 3.46 -18.40
C GLU A 565 -2.77 1.94 -18.45
N ALA A 566 -3.89 1.41 -18.95
CA ALA A 566 -4.10 -0.03 -19.11
C ALA A 566 -2.98 -0.68 -19.94
N ALA A 567 -2.62 -0.07 -21.08
CA ALA A 567 -1.54 -0.58 -21.92
C ALA A 567 -0.17 -0.56 -21.21
N VAL A 568 0.09 0.41 -20.32
CA VAL A 568 1.32 0.46 -19.52
C VAL A 568 1.31 -0.61 -18.43
N LEU A 569 0.19 -0.78 -17.72
CA LEU A 569 0.04 -1.79 -16.68
C LEU A 569 0.09 -3.22 -17.25
N ASP A 570 -0.44 -3.44 -18.45
CA ASP A 570 -0.32 -4.73 -19.15
C ASP A 570 1.15 -5.06 -19.43
N ASN A 571 1.94 -4.09 -19.90
CA ASN A 571 3.37 -4.28 -20.15
C ASN A 571 4.15 -4.63 -18.89
N TYR A 572 3.76 -4.05 -17.75
CA TYR A 572 4.31 -4.39 -16.45
C TYR A 572 4.08 -5.88 -16.13
N GLY A 573 2.89 -6.41 -16.41
CA GLY A 573 2.53 -7.80 -16.09
C GLY A 573 3.20 -8.89 -16.95
N VAL A 574 3.83 -8.53 -18.08
CA VAL A 574 4.36 -9.51 -19.05
C VAL A 574 5.40 -10.45 -18.42
N ASP A 575 6.44 -9.90 -17.78
CA ASP A 575 7.51 -10.71 -17.19
C ASP A 575 7.00 -11.60 -16.05
N VAL A 576 6.05 -11.10 -15.25
CA VAL A 576 5.43 -11.84 -14.15
C VAL A 576 4.69 -13.09 -14.66
N VAL A 577 3.88 -12.92 -15.70
CA VAL A 577 3.11 -14.03 -16.31
C VAL A 577 4.03 -15.02 -17.03
N LEU A 578 5.11 -14.53 -17.64
CA LEU A 578 6.12 -15.39 -18.28
C LEU A 578 6.87 -16.24 -17.24
N ASP A 579 7.37 -15.63 -16.17
CA ASP A 579 8.03 -16.36 -15.08
C ASP A 579 7.08 -17.35 -14.40
N TRP A 580 5.82 -16.96 -14.18
CA TRP A 580 4.79 -17.88 -13.67
C TRP A 580 4.64 -19.09 -14.60
N ALA A 581 4.48 -18.89 -15.90
CA ALA A 581 4.32 -19.98 -16.87
C ALA A 581 5.56 -20.88 -16.97
N LEU A 582 6.76 -20.31 -16.86
CA LEU A 582 8.01 -21.07 -16.76
C LEU A 582 8.00 -21.96 -15.52
N MET A 583 7.62 -21.43 -14.36
CA MET A 583 7.53 -22.18 -13.10
C MET A 583 6.42 -23.24 -13.10
N ARG A 584 5.39 -23.08 -13.93
CA ARG A 584 4.36 -24.09 -14.19
C ARG A 584 4.79 -25.14 -15.22
N GLY A 585 5.98 -25.00 -15.80
CA GLY A 585 6.51 -25.93 -16.80
C GLY A 585 5.80 -25.84 -18.16
N LEU A 586 5.15 -24.71 -18.47
CA LEU A 586 4.46 -24.55 -19.77
C LEU A 586 5.45 -24.48 -20.94
N TYR A 587 6.68 -24.05 -20.69
CA TYR A 587 7.78 -24.07 -21.65
C TYR A 587 9.11 -24.12 -20.92
N ALA A 588 10.16 -24.52 -21.62
CA ALA A 588 11.53 -24.42 -21.13
C ALA A 588 12.03 -22.97 -21.27
N ARG A 589 13.00 -22.58 -20.44
CA ARG A 589 13.65 -21.28 -20.58
C ARG A 589 14.36 -21.20 -21.94
N PRO A 590 14.14 -20.14 -22.73
CA PRO A 590 14.88 -19.92 -23.98
C PRO A 590 16.39 -19.81 -23.72
N ALA A 591 17.21 -20.47 -24.55
CA ALA A 591 18.67 -20.47 -24.40
C ALA A 591 19.30 -19.08 -24.59
N ASP A 592 18.66 -18.22 -25.39
CA ASP A 592 19.03 -16.82 -25.61
C ASP A 592 18.38 -15.86 -24.59
N GLY A 593 17.61 -16.39 -23.64
CA GLY A 593 16.89 -15.63 -22.62
C GLY A 593 15.73 -14.78 -23.15
N ARG A 594 15.33 -14.92 -24.43
CA ARG A 594 14.31 -14.07 -25.05
C ARG A 594 12.98 -14.82 -25.20
N TYR A 595 11.96 -14.34 -24.50
CA TYR A 595 10.59 -14.83 -24.67
C TYR A 595 9.98 -14.34 -25.99
N THR A 596 9.04 -15.12 -26.52
CA THR A 596 8.40 -14.86 -27.82
C THR A 596 6.93 -14.50 -27.61
N PRO A 597 6.25 -13.88 -28.58
CA PRO A 597 4.81 -13.63 -28.49
C PRO A 597 4.00 -14.90 -28.22
N GLN A 598 4.45 -16.05 -28.72
CA GLN A 598 3.80 -17.34 -28.49
C GLN A 598 3.95 -17.81 -27.03
N HIS A 599 5.11 -17.59 -26.40
CA HIS A 599 5.30 -17.85 -24.98
C HIS A 599 4.32 -17.03 -24.14
N TYR A 600 4.17 -15.74 -24.45
CA TYR A 600 3.23 -14.86 -23.76
C TYR A 600 1.78 -15.29 -23.96
N GLN A 601 1.35 -15.56 -25.21
CA GLN A 601 -0.01 -16.02 -25.50
C GLN A 601 -0.37 -17.31 -24.76
N ARG A 602 0.56 -18.29 -24.72
CA ARG A 602 0.35 -19.53 -23.96
C ARG A 602 0.28 -19.27 -22.46
N ALA A 603 1.11 -18.37 -21.95
CA ALA A 603 1.16 -18.03 -20.53
C ALA A 603 -0.14 -17.34 -20.08
N ILE A 604 -0.59 -16.30 -20.78
CA ILE A 604 -1.78 -15.54 -20.39
C ILE A 604 -3.06 -16.38 -20.49
N GLN A 605 -3.21 -17.21 -21.54
CA GLN A 605 -4.34 -18.12 -21.67
C GLN A 605 -4.42 -19.12 -20.50
N ALA A 606 -3.27 -19.68 -20.09
CA ALA A 606 -3.23 -20.61 -18.96
C ALA A 606 -3.48 -19.90 -17.62
N PHE A 607 -2.96 -18.68 -17.45
CA PHE A 607 -3.16 -17.87 -16.26
C PHE A 607 -4.64 -17.51 -16.06
N ASP A 608 -5.30 -17.04 -17.13
CA ASP A 608 -6.73 -16.68 -17.11
C ASP A 608 -7.61 -17.90 -16.89
N ALA A 609 -7.28 -19.05 -17.50
CA ALA A 609 -7.99 -20.30 -17.26
C ALA A 609 -7.91 -20.73 -15.78
N GLU A 610 -6.73 -20.64 -15.16
CA GLU A 610 -6.56 -20.97 -13.74
C GLU A 610 -7.34 -20.00 -12.83
N ARG A 611 -7.34 -18.69 -13.13
CA ARG A 611 -8.13 -17.70 -12.38
C ARG A 611 -9.63 -17.97 -12.50
N LYS A 612 -10.13 -18.21 -13.72
CA LYS A 612 -11.54 -18.51 -13.96
C LYS A 612 -11.98 -19.77 -13.20
N GLN A 613 -11.18 -20.83 -13.24
CA GLN A 613 -11.46 -22.06 -12.51
C GLN A 613 -11.53 -21.83 -10.99
N LYS A 614 -10.65 -21.00 -10.43
CA LYS A 614 -10.68 -20.67 -8.99
C LYS A 614 -11.93 -19.88 -8.61
N VAL A 615 -12.34 -18.92 -9.44
CA VAL A 615 -13.58 -18.16 -9.22
C VAL A 615 -14.80 -19.08 -9.28
N GLU A 616 -14.86 -19.97 -10.27
CA GLU A 616 -15.94 -20.98 -10.38
C GLU A 616 -15.94 -21.95 -9.20
N ALA A 617 -14.78 -22.39 -8.72
CA ALA A 617 -14.69 -23.23 -7.52
C ALA A 617 -15.19 -22.49 -6.28
N LEU A 618 -14.86 -21.20 -6.13
CA LEU A 618 -15.33 -20.38 -5.01
C LEU A 618 -16.85 -20.15 -5.08
N THR A 619 -17.41 -19.90 -6.27
CA THR A 619 -18.85 -19.72 -6.43
C THR A 619 -19.61 -21.00 -6.10
N LEU A 620 -19.09 -22.16 -6.51
CA LEU A 620 -19.63 -23.47 -6.14
C LEU A 620 -19.50 -23.75 -4.63
N PHE A 621 -18.37 -23.39 -4.02
CA PHE A 621 -18.15 -23.59 -2.58
C PHE A 621 -19.07 -22.72 -1.72
N ASN A 622 -19.33 -21.48 -2.15
CA ASN A 622 -20.24 -20.56 -1.47
C ASN A 622 -21.72 -20.81 -1.80
N ALA A 623 -22.02 -21.68 -2.75
CA ALA A 623 -23.40 -22.05 -3.04
C ALA A 623 -24.01 -22.73 -1.81
N ALA A 624 -25.20 -22.27 -1.40
CA ALA A 624 -25.92 -22.90 -0.30
C ALA A 624 -26.11 -24.39 -0.60
N MET A 625 -25.68 -25.25 0.33
CA MET A 625 -25.92 -26.69 0.17
C MET A 625 -27.44 -26.92 0.06
N PRO A 626 -27.92 -27.61 -0.99
CA PRO A 626 -29.35 -27.84 -1.14
C PRO A 626 -29.88 -28.63 0.05
N THR A 627 -30.97 -28.18 0.64
CA THR A 627 -31.57 -28.91 1.76
C THR A 627 -32.30 -30.15 1.24
N ARG A 628 -32.52 -31.14 2.11
CA ARG A 628 -33.40 -32.28 1.78
C ARG A 628 -34.80 -31.82 1.38
N GLU A 629 -35.25 -30.69 1.91
CA GLU A 629 -36.53 -30.08 1.57
C GLU A 629 -36.52 -29.54 0.13
N ASP A 630 -35.46 -28.85 -0.28
CA ASP A 630 -35.32 -28.31 -1.65
C ASP A 630 -35.31 -29.43 -2.69
N LEU A 631 -34.60 -30.53 -2.42
CA LEU A 631 -34.59 -31.72 -3.28
C LEU A 631 -35.98 -32.39 -3.34
N ALA A 632 -36.67 -32.47 -2.20
CA ALA A 632 -38.03 -33.01 -2.14
C ALA A 632 -39.01 -32.16 -2.96
N ILE A 633 -38.97 -30.84 -2.81
CA ILE A 633 -39.80 -29.90 -3.58
C ILE A 633 -39.48 -30.02 -5.07
N THR A 634 -38.21 -30.03 -5.46
CA THR A 634 -37.78 -30.15 -6.86
C THR A 634 -38.29 -31.44 -7.49
N ASN A 635 -38.25 -32.57 -6.78
CA ASN A 635 -38.76 -33.83 -7.29
C ASN A 635 -40.29 -33.88 -7.29
N LEU A 636 -40.96 -33.33 -6.27
CA LEU A 636 -42.42 -33.28 -6.23
C LEU A 636 -42.98 -32.34 -7.31
N GLN A 637 -42.28 -31.25 -7.67
CA GLN A 637 -42.66 -30.35 -8.77
C GLN A 637 -42.67 -31.02 -10.14
N LYS A 638 -41.88 -32.09 -10.35
CA LYS A 638 -41.96 -32.89 -11.59
C LYS A 638 -43.31 -33.60 -11.73
N VAL A 639 -43.97 -33.90 -10.60
CA VAL A 639 -45.27 -34.58 -10.54
C VAL A 639 -46.41 -33.58 -10.43
N PHE A 640 -46.20 -32.48 -9.71
CA PHE A 640 -47.16 -31.40 -9.49
C PHE A 640 -46.72 -30.12 -10.21
N ALA A 641 -46.55 -30.20 -11.53
CA ALA A 641 -46.00 -29.11 -12.35
C ALA A 641 -46.79 -27.79 -12.27
N ASP A 642 -48.10 -27.88 -12.03
CA ASP A 642 -49.01 -26.73 -12.00
C ASP A 642 -49.06 -26.02 -10.62
N LEU A 643 -48.37 -26.55 -9.60
CA LEU A 643 -48.40 -26.01 -8.24
C LEU A 643 -47.16 -25.17 -7.92
N SER A 644 -47.38 -23.97 -7.39
CA SER A 644 -46.30 -23.16 -6.80
C SER A 644 -45.69 -23.85 -5.58
N VAL A 645 -44.43 -23.52 -5.24
CA VAL A 645 -43.76 -24.04 -4.04
C VAL A 645 -44.60 -23.85 -2.77
N LYS A 646 -45.26 -22.69 -2.64
CA LYS A 646 -46.13 -22.39 -1.49
C LYS A 646 -47.35 -23.31 -1.43
N GLN A 647 -47.98 -23.58 -2.57
CA GLN A 647 -49.11 -24.53 -2.65
C GLN A 647 -48.64 -25.96 -2.36
N LEU A 648 -47.47 -26.35 -2.87
CA LEU A 648 -46.90 -27.68 -2.66
C LEU A 648 -46.53 -27.91 -1.19
N LYS A 649 -45.97 -26.91 -0.50
CA LYS A 649 -45.71 -26.95 0.96
C LYS A 649 -47.00 -26.99 1.79
N ALA A 650 -48.13 -26.51 1.26
CA ALA A 650 -49.42 -26.55 1.95
C ALA A 650 -50.15 -27.89 1.81
N LEU A 651 -49.71 -28.78 0.89
CA LEU A 651 -50.29 -30.09 0.72
C LEU A 651 -49.96 -31.02 1.89
N ARG A 652 -50.95 -31.81 2.29
CA ARG A 652 -50.82 -32.80 3.35
C ARG A 652 -51.16 -34.19 2.82
N VAL A 653 -50.74 -35.21 3.55
CA VAL A 653 -51.10 -36.60 3.32
C VAL A 653 -51.68 -37.21 4.59
N CYS A 654 -52.60 -38.16 4.43
CA CYS A 654 -53.08 -39.00 5.52
C CYS A 654 -53.05 -40.47 5.08
N ILE A 655 -53.08 -41.39 6.04
CA ILE A 655 -53.10 -42.83 5.73
C ILE A 655 -54.44 -43.18 5.06
N ALA A 656 -54.41 -43.88 3.93
CA ALA A 656 -55.59 -44.21 3.15
C ALA A 656 -56.50 -45.20 3.92
N ASP A 657 -55.92 -46.26 4.50
CA ASP A 657 -56.66 -47.29 5.24
C ASP A 657 -57.32 -46.73 6.53
N PRO A 658 -58.66 -46.76 6.63
CA PRO A 658 -59.38 -46.31 7.83
C PRO A 658 -59.06 -47.09 9.11
N ASN A 659 -58.67 -48.37 9.00
CA ASN A 659 -58.32 -49.22 10.14
C ASN A 659 -56.91 -48.91 10.64
N GLU A 660 -55.94 -48.74 9.74
CA GLU A 660 -54.59 -48.29 10.11
C GLU A 660 -54.67 -46.90 10.78
N ARG A 661 -55.47 -45.97 10.23
CA ARG A 661 -55.73 -44.67 10.86
C ARG A 661 -56.33 -44.75 12.26
N ARG A 662 -57.22 -45.72 12.51
CA ARG A 662 -57.87 -45.90 13.81
C ARG A 662 -56.91 -46.46 14.86
N ASN A 663 -55.97 -47.29 14.42
CA ASN A 663 -55.02 -48.00 15.27
C ASN A 663 -53.68 -47.25 15.47
N LEU A 664 -53.56 -46.04 14.92
CA LEU A 664 -52.41 -45.17 15.16
C LEU A 664 -52.28 -44.83 16.65
N LYS A 665 -51.04 -44.81 17.15
CA LYS A 665 -50.74 -44.30 18.49
C LYS A 665 -51.18 -42.85 18.61
N THR A 666 -51.70 -42.45 19.77
CA THR A 666 -52.16 -41.08 20.04
C THR A 666 -51.08 -40.03 19.81
N SER A 667 -49.80 -40.42 19.91
CA SER A 667 -48.62 -39.58 19.67
C SER A 667 -48.31 -39.33 18.19
N GLU A 668 -48.90 -40.09 17.25
CA GLU A 668 -48.63 -39.93 15.82
C GLU A 668 -49.64 -38.99 15.15
N PRO A 669 -49.19 -38.00 14.37
CA PRO A 669 -50.08 -37.05 13.71
C PRO A 669 -50.89 -37.75 12.62
N ARG A 670 -52.22 -37.56 12.65
CA ARG A 670 -53.16 -38.15 11.68
C ARG A 670 -52.99 -37.64 10.24
N THR A 671 -52.34 -36.49 10.09
CA THR A 671 -51.94 -35.93 8.78
C THR A 671 -50.50 -35.47 8.88
N ARG A 672 -49.74 -35.61 7.79
CA ARG A 672 -48.35 -35.13 7.67
C ARG A 672 -48.21 -34.20 6.48
N SER A 673 -47.15 -33.38 6.45
CA SER A 673 -46.80 -32.62 5.25
C SER A 673 -46.43 -33.59 4.12
N LEU A 674 -46.87 -33.32 2.89
CA LEU A 674 -46.45 -34.11 1.73
C LEU A 674 -44.93 -34.08 1.55
N VAL A 675 -44.35 -32.89 1.70
CA VAL A 675 -42.90 -32.65 1.55
C VAL A 675 -42.12 -33.43 2.61
N GLU A 676 -42.53 -33.35 3.87
CA GLU A 676 -41.88 -34.08 4.98
C GLU A 676 -41.99 -35.61 4.84
N THR A 677 -43.15 -36.09 4.37
CA THR A 677 -43.38 -37.52 4.14
C THR A 677 -42.54 -38.05 2.98
N TYR A 678 -42.31 -37.23 1.95
CA TYR A 678 -41.36 -37.54 0.89
C TYR A 678 -39.91 -37.53 1.40
N MET A 679 -39.51 -36.50 2.15
CA MET A 679 -38.16 -36.36 2.72
C MET A 679 -37.76 -37.51 3.64
N SER A 680 -38.71 -38.05 4.40
CA SER A 680 -38.49 -39.19 5.31
C SER A 680 -38.46 -40.55 4.59
N GLY A 681 -38.78 -40.61 3.30
CA GLY A 681 -38.94 -41.87 2.56
C GLY A 681 -40.20 -42.65 2.93
N ASP A 682 -41.08 -42.06 3.75
CA ASP A 682 -42.31 -42.70 4.21
C ASP A 682 -43.42 -42.69 3.16
N LEU A 683 -43.30 -41.87 2.11
CA LEU A 683 -44.26 -41.76 1.01
C LEU A 683 -44.27 -43.02 0.13
N LYS A 684 -44.82 -44.10 0.69
CA LYS A 684 -44.97 -45.41 0.07
C LYS A 684 -46.26 -45.50 -0.74
N ARG A 685 -46.20 -46.26 -1.82
CA ARG A 685 -47.34 -46.54 -2.69
C ARG A 685 -48.50 -47.12 -1.89
N ASP A 686 -49.72 -46.73 -2.24
CA ASP A 686 -51.00 -47.24 -1.72
C ASP A 686 -51.26 -47.05 -0.21
N ARG A 687 -50.32 -46.44 0.53
CA ARG A 687 -50.47 -46.12 1.96
C ARG A 687 -51.08 -44.76 2.22
N TRP A 688 -50.82 -43.78 1.34
CA TRP A 688 -51.16 -42.37 1.57
C TRP A 688 -52.23 -41.87 0.61
N MET A 689 -53.09 -40.99 1.11
CA MET A 689 -54.05 -40.20 0.35
C MET A 689 -53.71 -38.71 0.50
N LEU A 690 -53.71 -38.00 -0.62
CA LEU A 690 -53.43 -36.56 -0.67
C LEU A 690 -54.63 -35.77 -0.12
N LEU A 691 -54.33 -34.70 0.62
CA LEU A 691 -55.30 -33.76 1.15
C LEU A 691 -55.01 -32.36 0.62
N ALA A 692 -56.04 -31.69 0.12
CA ALA A 692 -55.96 -30.28 -0.24
C ALA A 692 -55.75 -29.39 1.01
N PRO A 693 -55.27 -28.15 0.87
CA PRO A 693 -55.10 -27.24 2.00
C PRO A 693 -56.40 -27.05 2.78
N GLY A 694 -56.38 -27.38 4.09
CA GLY A 694 -57.55 -27.27 4.97
C GLY A 694 -58.51 -28.47 4.95
N GLU A 695 -58.27 -29.47 4.10
CA GLU A 695 -59.11 -30.68 4.01
C GLU A 695 -58.84 -31.63 5.19
N GLN A 696 -59.92 -32.08 5.85
CA GLN A 696 -59.82 -33.05 6.94
C GLN A 696 -59.87 -34.50 6.42
N PRO A 697 -59.16 -35.44 7.07
CA PRO A 697 -59.27 -36.85 6.72
C PRO A 697 -60.73 -37.31 6.80
N PRO A 698 -61.22 -38.11 5.82
CA PRO A 698 -62.59 -38.61 5.84
C PRO A 698 -62.83 -39.41 7.12
N GLN A 699 -63.86 -39.02 7.87
CA GLN A 699 -64.27 -39.72 9.09
C GLN A 699 -65.01 -41.01 8.71
N PRO A 700 -64.78 -42.13 9.42
CA PRO A 700 -65.56 -43.33 9.21
C PRO A 700 -67.04 -43.03 9.52
N ALA A 701 -67.95 -43.53 8.69
CA ALA A 701 -69.38 -43.41 8.93
C ALA A 701 -69.71 -43.92 10.35
N ARG A 702 -70.31 -43.06 11.18
CA ARG A 702 -70.89 -43.50 12.46
C ARG A 702 -71.89 -44.62 12.14
N LYS A 703 -71.64 -45.82 12.64
CA LYS A 703 -72.62 -46.92 12.59
C LYS A 703 -73.81 -46.53 13.47
N ASN A 704 -74.75 -45.76 12.92
CA ASN A 704 -76.05 -45.54 13.54
C ASN A 704 -76.78 -46.88 13.56
N HIS A 705 -76.84 -47.51 14.74
CA HIS A 705 -77.79 -48.58 14.99
C HIS A 705 -79.17 -47.95 15.12
N ARG A 706 -79.88 -47.79 13.99
CA ARG A 706 -81.35 -47.68 13.96
C ARG A 706 -81.86 -48.10 12.58
N MET A 707 -82.56 -49.23 12.56
CA MET A 707 -83.41 -49.66 11.46
C MET A 707 -84.52 -48.63 11.21
N ARG A 708 -84.73 -48.23 9.95
CA ARG A 708 -86.02 -48.39 9.24
C ARG A 708 -85.89 -47.94 7.76
N LEU A 709 -86.62 -48.67 6.91
CA LEU A 709 -86.74 -48.51 5.46
C LEU A 709 -87.29 -47.13 5.05
N SER A 710 -86.78 -46.57 3.94
CA SER A 710 -87.54 -46.19 2.73
C SER A 710 -86.65 -45.47 1.70
N ARG A 711 -87.01 -45.64 0.41
CA ARG A 711 -86.34 -45.25 -0.84
C ARG A 711 -85.90 -43.77 -0.92
N CYS A 712 -84.76 -43.51 -1.56
CA CYS A 712 -84.58 -42.67 -2.76
C CYS A 712 -83.07 -42.51 -3.12
N TRP A 713 -82.80 -42.28 -4.40
CA TRP A 713 -81.53 -42.43 -5.12
C TRP A 713 -80.94 -41.06 -5.48
N VAL A 714 -79.65 -40.75 -5.20
CA VAL A 714 -78.72 -39.82 -5.91
C VAL A 714 -77.26 -40.15 -5.47
N PRO A 715 -76.23 -40.16 -6.36
CA PRO A 715 -74.87 -40.65 -6.01
C PRO A 715 -73.93 -39.54 -5.50
N PRO A 716 -72.87 -39.85 -4.70
CA PRO A 716 -71.78 -38.93 -4.43
C PRO A 716 -70.56 -39.14 -5.34
N SER A 717 -69.90 -38.03 -5.62
CA SER A 717 -68.73 -37.79 -6.47
C SER A 717 -67.50 -38.65 -6.13
N LYS A 718 -66.77 -39.09 -7.16
CA LYS A 718 -65.57 -39.93 -7.05
C LYS A 718 -64.37 -39.18 -6.43
N PRO A 719 -63.54 -39.83 -5.56
CA PRO A 719 -62.24 -39.31 -5.16
C PRO A 719 -61.18 -39.47 -6.28
N LEU A 720 -60.32 -38.46 -6.45
CA LEU A 720 -59.19 -38.46 -7.38
C LEU A 720 -58.01 -39.27 -6.81
N TRP A 721 -57.70 -40.38 -7.47
CA TRP A 721 -56.51 -41.18 -7.20
C TRP A 721 -55.30 -40.62 -7.97
N ILE A 722 -54.15 -40.52 -7.31
CA ILE A 722 -52.88 -40.19 -7.97
C ILE A 722 -52.50 -41.34 -8.90
N LYS A 723 -52.60 -41.12 -10.22
CA LYS A 723 -52.00 -41.98 -11.25
C LYS A 723 -50.62 -41.43 -11.60
N THR A 724 -49.58 -42.21 -11.31
CA THR A 724 -48.24 -41.99 -11.88
C THR A 724 -48.03 -42.92 -13.10
N SER A 725 -47.71 -42.30 -14.22
CA SER A 725 -47.30 -42.93 -15.48
C SER A 725 -46.02 -43.75 -15.33
N ARG A 726 -45.95 -44.90 -16.00
CA ARG A 726 -44.70 -45.67 -16.19
C ARG A 726 -43.82 -44.94 -17.21
N ARG A 727 -42.61 -44.56 -16.80
CA ARG A 727 -41.35 -44.91 -17.47
C ARG A 727 -40.19 -44.77 -16.49
#